data_AF-A0A8J3LAH7-F1
#
_entry.id   AF-A0A8J3LAH7-F1
#
_cell.length_a   1.000
_cell.length_b   1.000
_cell.length_c   1.000
_cell.angle_alpha   90.00
_cell.angle_beta   90.00
_cell.angle_gamma   90.00
#
_symmetry.space_group_name_H-M   'P 1'
#
loop_
_entity.id
_entity.type
_entity.pdbx_description
1 polymer ?
#
loop_
_entity_poly.entity_id
_entity_poly.type
_entity_poly.pdbx_seq_one_letter_code
_entity_poly.pdbx_strand_id
1 'polypeptide(L)'
;MLARRRAYSAKGLLTAAAAAALISTTLLVGLASYSGAVIEAGGRAAVAAAPPDERAVQVRLPSRTGGSGWSSTGAEVDKSFSEQTWQATDAKLRESFTARFAGTQVGFGSAGYASGLRFTSDTGDATADSYGVVYARVMFLDDLAEHARLVSGTWPAAGSNPQQVVVGEAAAQALGLQAGSEVSFANGITKKNQRVVVSGVFAANREDDPYWLLVPEMAEGVEAGRSTYGPLVLPRADFFRDWSYLGNSGWVVTPDLSRAELPQLIAARDAVENLPEVTKELGYGDGGQAGSHLDRLVDRIQQASLVGRSDLLTPLLLISILGGYALLLLAALLTEGRRAETALLRARGASRGQLAGLAAREALLIAGPAAVLAPLLVAPLLGLVERLPALRNVSLRLEAGVTPTTVAVAAAAGLGCVLAMLLPAMRGGGTYVADLAARSRPSRAAAAQRTGLDLALIGFAGLAWFQLQQYESPLSGVAGTLGIDPLLASAGPLGVLAGAVLALRLLPPLTRLLERRVDRRPWFAAQLGVWQAGRRPHAGPVLLLALSVAVSTLAWTLAATARQSQVDQADHTAGADLRLVETAWSVPPARVDQLAALPGVTTALPAWRTRMDTGEKATPTTVLALDTAAAGDVLRLRSDLGDAPAQLAAVAAASHRQPGVDLPEGTTAVRGSLRITDPDGEWIARPRDVTALLLTDEHGAIHQVPLAGDEGSDAHAFEAALPRTPRLRLTGFAVEGPEMPGGVTIVWQLSGLATVGAGGSATPLKLDGEGMTWGPPTSSLSVQQRVEGDTARVELTSAGGFGEIPRYAFSLRPVSDQLTVPALATPEALASLHTEVGAKLAIPLWGSSNVDVHIVGQLTALPGGVDPAALLVDMPSLSTHFQQSGWRQPNITEWWVQTDPARHAEAATAAGPLPNLQTVDRKALAVHAADDPFGVGARIALFIAALGAIGLALVGVAVDVRATARRRVAELAVLNTLGAPPSLLARALMIEQAFLAGLGVAVGLVVGLLVARTTGPLVILTPSASRPVPPALTTTDWLPVLGTAAALLAVTLVMAGLVATTMRQRLAAAQLRIGADR
;
A
#
# COMPACT_ATOMS: atom_id res chain seq x y z
N MET A 1 -0.84 -60.45 12.86
CA MET A 1 -0.24 -61.14 11.69
C MET A 1 -0.91 -60.85 10.34
N LEU A 2 -2.25 -60.93 10.24
CA LEU A 2 -2.99 -60.76 8.97
C LEU A 2 -2.80 -59.36 8.32
N ALA A 3 -2.86 -58.28 9.10
CA ALA A 3 -2.62 -56.91 8.63
C ALA A 3 -1.21 -56.72 8.04
N ARG A 4 -0.19 -57.38 8.61
CA ARG A 4 1.20 -57.31 8.14
C ARG A 4 1.38 -58.05 6.81
N ARG A 5 0.80 -59.24 6.63
CA ARG A 5 0.83 -59.96 5.33
C ARG A 5 0.06 -59.19 4.24
N ARG A 6 -1.04 -58.54 4.61
CA ARG A 6 -1.77 -57.59 3.74
C ARG A 6 -0.93 -56.40 3.30
N ALA A 7 -0.17 -55.81 4.21
CA ALA A 7 0.70 -54.69 3.88
C ALA A 7 1.81 -55.09 2.89
N TYR A 8 2.31 -56.33 2.99
CA TYR A 8 3.36 -56.84 2.10
C TYR A 8 2.90 -57.08 0.65
N SER A 9 1.63 -57.41 0.41
CA SER A 9 1.10 -57.61 -0.94
C SER A 9 0.78 -56.29 -1.66
N ALA A 10 0.49 -55.22 -0.90
CA ALA A 10 0.12 -53.90 -1.41
C ALA A 10 1.18 -52.80 -1.20
N LYS A 11 2.44 -53.17 -0.88
CA LYS A 11 3.52 -52.22 -0.49
C LYS A 11 3.56 -50.94 -1.32
N GLY A 12 3.60 -51.04 -2.65
CA GLY A 12 3.74 -49.87 -3.52
C GLY A 12 2.57 -48.86 -3.47
N LEU A 13 1.34 -49.34 -3.21
CA LEU A 13 0.17 -48.45 -3.06
C LEU A 13 0.11 -47.85 -1.65
N LEU A 14 0.51 -48.61 -0.63
CA LEU A 14 0.57 -48.11 0.74
C LEU A 14 1.69 -47.09 0.94
N THR A 15 2.86 -47.29 0.30
CA THR A 15 3.95 -46.30 0.29
C THR A 15 3.53 -45.01 -0.42
N ALA A 16 2.79 -45.12 -1.53
CA ALA A 16 2.26 -43.95 -2.21
C ALA A 16 1.18 -43.22 -1.40
N ALA A 17 0.29 -43.96 -0.72
CA ALA A 17 -0.67 -43.38 0.21
C ALA A 17 0.02 -42.69 1.40
N ALA A 18 1.09 -43.29 1.95
CA ALA A 18 1.90 -42.68 3.00
C ALA A 18 2.62 -41.42 2.50
N ALA A 19 3.18 -41.44 1.30
CA ALA A 19 3.81 -40.26 0.70
C ALA A 19 2.79 -39.14 0.43
N ALA A 20 1.62 -39.44 -0.14
CA ALA A 20 0.57 -38.46 -0.38
C ALA A 20 0.02 -37.88 0.93
N ALA A 21 -0.19 -38.71 1.97
CA ALA A 21 -0.61 -38.26 3.28
C ALA A 21 0.47 -37.38 3.93
N LEU A 22 1.74 -37.78 3.88
CA LEU A 22 2.84 -36.99 4.42
C LEU A 22 2.98 -35.65 3.70
N ILE A 23 2.96 -35.63 2.36
CA ILE A 23 3.04 -34.40 1.58
C ILE A 23 1.87 -33.48 1.91
N SER A 24 0.63 -33.99 1.89
CA SER A 24 -0.56 -33.17 2.16
C SER A 24 -0.54 -32.60 3.58
N THR A 25 -0.27 -33.43 4.60
CA THR A 25 -0.21 -32.97 5.99
C THR A 25 0.94 -31.99 6.20
N THR A 26 2.13 -32.24 5.62
CA THR A 26 3.29 -31.34 5.76
C THR A 26 3.03 -29.99 5.09
N LEU A 27 2.38 -29.97 3.92
CA LEU A 27 2.00 -28.73 3.25
C LEU A 27 0.96 -27.93 4.04
N LEU A 28 -0.06 -28.59 4.61
CA LEU A 28 -1.09 -27.92 5.42
C LEU A 28 -0.51 -27.37 6.72
N VAL A 29 0.33 -28.14 7.41
CA VAL A 29 1.00 -27.69 8.65
C VAL A 29 2.01 -26.58 8.33
N GLY A 30 2.77 -26.72 7.24
CA GLY A 30 3.71 -25.71 6.77
C GLY A 30 3.01 -24.40 6.44
N LEU A 31 1.88 -24.45 5.73
CA LEU A 31 1.10 -23.26 5.39
C LEU A 31 0.44 -22.61 6.62
N ALA A 32 -0.01 -23.40 7.60
CA ALA A 32 -0.54 -22.87 8.86
C ALA A 32 0.54 -22.20 9.72
N SER A 33 1.73 -22.82 9.81
CA SER A 33 2.90 -22.22 10.47
C SER A 33 3.34 -20.93 9.78
N TYR A 34 3.38 -20.96 8.44
CA TYR A 34 3.73 -19.82 7.61
C TYR A 34 2.73 -18.67 7.79
N SER A 35 1.43 -18.97 7.88
CA SER A 35 0.39 -17.96 8.15
C SER A 35 0.62 -17.20 9.45
N GLY A 36 0.99 -17.88 10.53
CA GLY A 36 1.34 -17.23 11.80
C GLY A 36 2.53 -16.30 11.66
N ALA A 37 3.60 -16.75 10.99
CA ALA A 37 4.81 -15.95 10.79
C ALA A 37 4.58 -14.71 9.91
N VAL A 38 3.74 -14.82 8.86
CA VAL A 38 3.36 -13.70 8.00
C VAL A 38 2.59 -12.65 8.79
N ILE A 39 1.63 -13.06 9.62
CA ILE A 39 0.83 -12.13 10.44
C ILE A 39 1.72 -11.38 11.43
N GLU A 40 2.63 -12.09 12.11
CA GLU A 40 3.55 -11.46 13.06
C GLU A 40 4.47 -10.45 12.36
N ALA A 41 5.08 -10.84 11.24
CA ALA A 41 5.95 -9.94 10.51
C ALA A 41 5.21 -8.76 9.88
N GLY A 42 3.98 -8.98 9.42
CA GLY A 42 3.09 -7.94 8.94
C GLY A 42 2.71 -6.94 10.04
N GLY A 43 2.43 -7.42 11.26
CA GLY A 43 2.25 -6.57 12.44
C GLY A 43 3.49 -5.73 12.74
N ARG A 44 4.68 -6.34 12.74
CA ARG A 44 5.96 -5.61 12.92
C ARG A 44 6.20 -4.56 11.85
N ALA A 45 5.94 -4.88 10.58
CA ALA A 45 6.10 -3.95 9.47
C ALA A 45 5.07 -2.81 9.53
N ALA A 46 3.82 -3.10 9.89
CA ALA A 46 2.77 -2.09 10.06
C ALA A 46 3.11 -1.10 11.17
N VAL A 47 3.64 -1.58 12.31
CA VAL A 47 4.14 -0.71 13.39
C VAL A 47 5.33 0.11 12.90
N ALA A 48 6.33 -0.51 12.25
CA ALA A 48 7.51 0.20 11.78
C ALA A 48 7.21 1.29 10.73
N ALA A 49 6.21 1.07 9.88
CA ALA A 49 5.78 2.03 8.86
C ALA A 49 4.82 3.10 9.40
N ALA A 50 4.28 2.93 10.61
CA ALA A 50 3.35 3.88 11.18
C ALA A 50 4.06 5.18 11.63
N PRO A 51 3.48 6.36 11.35
CA PRO A 51 4.02 7.62 11.81
C PRO A 51 4.05 7.64 13.35
N PRO A 52 4.92 8.48 13.96
CA PRO A 52 5.15 8.44 15.39
C PRO A 52 3.89 8.70 16.23
N ASP A 53 2.96 9.55 15.74
CA ASP A 53 1.69 9.89 16.39
C ASP A 53 0.67 8.74 16.41
N GLU A 54 0.76 7.82 15.45
CA GLU A 54 -0.02 6.57 15.43
C GLU A 54 0.58 5.48 16.31
N ARG A 55 1.83 5.63 16.78
CA ARG A 55 2.52 4.65 17.64
C ARG A 55 2.50 4.98 19.13
N ALA A 56 1.96 6.14 19.49
CA ALA A 56 2.05 6.63 20.85
C ALA A 56 0.78 7.33 21.33
N VAL A 57 0.67 7.39 22.65
CA VAL A 57 -0.29 8.24 23.35
C VAL A 57 0.46 9.44 23.89
N GLN A 58 -0.01 10.65 23.55
CA GLN A 58 0.51 11.89 24.11
C GLN A 58 -0.39 12.33 25.27
N VAL A 59 0.22 12.64 26.40
CA VAL A 59 -0.48 13.21 27.56
C VAL A 59 0.22 14.51 27.93
N ARG A 60 -0.53 15.62 27.93
CA ARG A 60 -0.07 16.94 28.39
C ARG A 60 -0.91 17.37 29.57
N LEU A 61 -0.23 17.59 30.71
CA LEU A 61 -0.88 18.05 31.94
C LEU A 61 -0.34 19.43 32.31
N PRO A 62 -1.23 20.38 32.65
CA PRO A 62 -0.82 21.69 33.14
C PRO A 62 -0.18 21.58 34.53
N SER A 63 0.57 22.61 34.93
CA SER A 63 1.18 22.70 36.26
C SER A 63 0.19 22.60 37.43
N ARG A 64 -1.10 22.89 37.22
CA ARG A 64 -2.09 23.05 38.28
C ARG A 64 -3.23 22.03 38.16
N THR A 65 -3.50 21.32 39.26
CA THR A 65 -4.72 20.53 39.43
C THR A 65 -5.89 21.48 39.73
N GLY A 66 -6.89 21.53 38.83
CA GLY A 66 -8.13 22.30 39.01
C GLY A 66 -8.11 23.75 38.48
N GLY A 67 -8.56 23.92 37.23
CA GLY A 67 -9.20 25.14 36.71
C GLY A 67 -8.32 26.39 36.46
N SER A 68 -8.67 27.13 35.41
CA SER A 68 -7.96 28.29 34.81
C SER A 68 -7.95 29.60 35.64
N GLY A 69 -7.94 29.54 36.97
CA GLY A 69 -7.95 30.72 37.83
C GLY A 69 -6.57 31.40 37.92
N TRP A 70 -6.43 32.61 37.33
CA TRP A 70 -5.29 33.49 37.59
C TRP A 70 -5.37 34.02 39.03
N SER A 71 -4.59 33.44 39.95
CA SER A 71 -4.41 33.96 41.31
C SER A 71 -3.33 35.05 41.28
N SER A 72 -3.65 36.24 41.80
CA SER A 72 -2.79 37.43 41.79
C SER A 72 -1.86 37.54 43.01
N THR A 73 -1.81 36.53 43.88
CA THR A 73 -0.97 36.55 45.08
C THR A 73 0.32 35.75 44.88
N GLY A 74 1.46 36.45 44.91
CA GLY A 74 2.80 35.91 44.65
C GLY A 74 3.30 34.80 45.59
N ALA A 75 2.54 34.43 46.62
CA ALA A 75 2.88 33.34 47.54
C ALA A 75 2.31 31.95 47.11
N GLU A 76 1.36 31.90 46.16
CA GLU A 76 0.80 30.65 45.62
C GLU A 76 1.48 30.17 44.32
N VAL A 77 2.26 31.04 43.67
CA VAL A 77 2.97 30.73 42.41
C VAL A 77 4.08 29.69 42.62
N ASP A 78 4.64 29.58 43.83
CA ASP A 78 5.80 28.73 44.15
C ASP A 78 5.47 27.25 44.46
N LYS A 79 4.21 26.81 44.47
CA LYS A 79 3.84 25.47 45.01
C LYS A 79 3.07 24.51 44.11
N SER A 80 2.76 24.87 42.86
CA SER A 80 1.93 24.00 42.00
C SER A 80 2.74 22.95 41.20
N PHE A 81 3.93 23.29 40.72
CA PHE A 81 4.76 22.41 39.90
C PHE A 81 6.12 22.10 40.57
N SER A 82 6.11 21.15 41.51
CA SER A 82 7.32 20.68 42.22
C SER A 82 7.81 19.34 41.67
N GLU A 83 9.09 19.03 41.88
CA GLU A 83 9.64 17.72 41.48
C GLU A 83 8.87 16.56 42.15
N GLN A 84 8.48 16.70 43.42
CA GLN A 84 7.73 15.67 44.16
C GLN A 84 6.33 15.44 43.58
N THR A 85 5.59 16.51 43.25
CA THR A 85 4.27 16.38 42.64
C THR A 85 4.34 15.80 41.23
N TRP A 86 5.35 16.18 40.46
CA TRP A 86 5.60 15.60 39.15
C TRP A 86 5.96 14.11 39.22
N GLN A 87 6.86 13.70 40.13
CA GLN A 87 7.23 12.28 40.31
C GLN A 87 6.03 11.42 40.75
N ALA A 88 5.14 11.97 41.59
CA ALA A 88 3.92 11.27 42.00
C ALA A 88 2.95 11.09 40.81
N THR A 89 2.82 12.09 39.95
CA THR A 89 2.01 12.00 38.73
C THR A 89 2.62 11.02 37.72
N ASP A 90 3.94 11.05 37.53
CA ASP A 90 4.66 10.13 36.65
C ASP A 90 4.49 8.67 37.09
N ALA A 91 4.62 8.38 38.39
CA ALA A 91 4.41 7.04 38.93
C ALA A 91 2.97 6.53 38.70
N LYS A 92 1.97 7.37 38.97
CA LYS A 92 0.56 7.03 38.72
C LYS A 92 0.26 6.82 37.24
N LEU A 93 0.83 7.65 36.37
CA LEU A 93 0.67 7.54 34.92
C LEU A 93 1.26 6.22 34.41
N ARG A 94 2.47 5.87 34.84
CA ARG A 94 3.13 4.60 34.49
C ARG A 94 2.31 3.39 34.94
N GLU A 95 1.81 3.39 36.17
CA GLU A 95 0.95 2.32 36.69
C GLU A 95 -0.35 2.19 35.88
N SER A 96 -1.02 3.31 35.64
CA SER A 96 -2.27 3.41 34.88
C SER A 96 -2.15 2.86 33.46
N PHE A 97 -1.12 3.28 32.70
CA PHE A 97 -0.91 2.82 31.33
C PHE A 97 -0.38 1.39 31.25
N THR A 98 0.44 0.95 32.21
CA THR A 98 0.89 -0.45 32.28
C THR A 98 -0.29 -1.40 32.53
N ALA A 99 -1.26 -0.99 33.36
CA ALA A 99 -2.48 -1.76 33.59
C ALA A 99 -3.41 -1.79 32.37
N ARG A 100 -3.54 -0.66 31.65
CA ARG A 100 -4.39 -0.54 30.45
C ARG A 100 -3.87 -1.34 29.26
N PHE A 101 -2.56 -1.32 29.02
CA PHE A 101 -1.92 -2.08 27.93
C PHE A 101 -1.45 -3.48 28.36
N ALA A 102 -2.14 -4.10 29.33
CA ALA A 102 -1.74 -5.34 30.00
C ALA A 102 -1.22 -6.42 29.02
N GLY A 103 -0.02 -6.92 29.30
CA GLY A 103 0.65 -7.95 28.49
C GLY A 103 1.50 -7.41 27.34
N THR A 104 1.60 -6.08 27.17
CA THR A 104 2.45 -5.42 26.16
C THR A 104 3.60 -4.69 26.87
N GLN A 105 4.80 -4.63 26.26
CA GLN A 105 5.86 -3.75 26.77
C GLN A 105 5.49 -2.29 26.48
N VAL A 106 5.64 -1.41 27.46
CA VAL A 106 5.27 0.01 27.34
C VAL A 106 6.50 0.85 27.64
N GLY A 107 6.91 1.65 26.66
CA GLY A 107 7.92 2.71 26.82
C GLY A 107 7.29 4.01 27.28
N PHE A 108 8.08 4.83 27.97
CA PHE A 108 7.64 6.11 28.51
C PHE A 108 8.73 7.17 28.29
N GLY A 109 8.39 8.22 27.57
CA GLY A 109 9.18 9.45 27.51
C GLY A 109 8.50 10.55 28.31
N SER A 110 9.27 11.38 29.00
CA SER A 110 8.73 12.46 29.84
C SER A 110 9.50 13.76 29.69
N ALA A 111 8.77 14.87 29.75
CA ALA A 111 9.28 16.21 29.58
C ALA A 111 8.60 17.22 30.51
N GLY A 112 9.31 18.30 30.83
CA GLY A 112 8.73 19.49 31.43
C GLY A 112 9.11 20.74 30.65
N TYR A 113 8.13 21.61 30.42
CA TYR A 113 8.26 22.81 29.58
C TYR A 113 8.18 24.06 30.45
N ALA A 114 9.16 24.95 30.33
CA ALA A 114 9.08 26.28 30.90
C ALA A 114 8.19 27.17 30.01
N SER A 115 7.51 28.15 30.60
CA SER A 115 6.61 29.07 29.87
C SER A 115 7.06 30.53 29.99
N GLY A 116 6.67 31.34 29.00
CA GLY A 116 6.83 32.80 29.03
C GLY A 116 8.26 33.32 28.88
N LEU A 117 9.16 32.56 28.25
CA LEU A 117 10.55 32.95 28.02
C LEU A 117 10.72 33.59 26.64
N ARG A 118 11.30 34.79 26.60
CA ARG A 118 11.72 35.45 25.36
C ARG A 118 13.23 35.67 25.35
N PHE A 119 13.84 35.56 24.18
CA PHE A 119 15.25 35.89 24.01
C PHE A 119 15.48 37.40 24.24
N THR A 120 16.59 37.75 24.88
CA THR A 120 17.08 39.14 24.97
C THR A 120 18.48 39.30 24.39
N SER A 121 19.13 38.20 24.01
CA SER A 121 20.35 38.19 23.21
C SER A 121 20.02 38.30 21.72
N ASP A 122 21.05 38.50 20.91
CA ASP A 122 20.94 38.37 19.45
C ASP A 122 20.42 36.97 19.07
N THR A 123 19.47 36.91 18.14
CA THR A 123 18.78 35.69 17.69
C THR A 123 19.13 35.31 16.25
N GLY A 124 20.13 35.96 15.65
CA GLY A 124 20.55 35.67 14.28
C GLY A 124 19.40 35.87 13.27
N ASP A 125 19.17 34.87 12.42
CA ASP A 125 18.17 34.91 11.34
C ASP A 125 16.74 34.53 11.79
N ALA A 126 16.49 34.42 13.10
CA ALA A 126 15.18 34.03 13.62
C ALA A 126 14.08 35.06 13.30
N THR A 127 12.95 34.56 12.78
CA THR A 127 11.76 35.38 12.49
C THR A 127 10.97 35.68 13.76
N ALA A 128 10.84 36.97 14.08
CA ALA A 128 10.04 37.44 15.21
C ALA A 128 8.52 37.37 14.94
N ASP A 129 7.71 37.36 15.99
CA ASP A 129 6.25 37.43 15.88
C ASP A 129 5.77 38.85 15.46
N SER A 130 4.45 39.03 15.37
CA SER A 130 3.85 40.34 15.03
C SER A 130 4.19 41.47 16.01
N TYR A 131 4.71 41.15 17.20
CA TYR A 131 5.13 42.09 18.23
C TYR A 131 6.66 42.26 18.30
N GLY A 132 7.41 41.64 17.37
CA GLY A 132 8.87 41.69 17.35
C GLY A 132 9.53 40.82 18.42
N VAL A 133 8.84 39.80 18.94
CA VAL A 133 9.32 38.92 20.01
C VAL A 133 9.68 37.54 19.46
N VAL A 134 10.83 37.01 19.91
CA VAL A 134 11.26 35.63 19.69
C VAL A 134 11.20 34.90 21.03
N TYR A 135 10.43 33.81 21.07
CA TYR A 135 10.23 33.00 22.27
C TYR A 135 11.22 31.83 22.30
N ALA A 136 11.62 31.42 23.51
CA ALA A 136 12.51 30.28 23.73
C ALA A 136 11.73 29.11 24.32
N ARG A 137 11.93 27.90 23.78
CA ARG A 137 11.47 26.67 24.41
C ARG A 137 12.58 26.04 25.25
N VAL A 138 12.53 26.34 26.53
CA VAL A 138 13.41 25.74 27.53
C VAL A 138 12.68 24.59 28.22
N MET A 139 13.32 23.43 28.32
CA MET A 139 12.71 22.21 28.84
C MET A 139 13.71 21.27 29.52
N PHE A 140 13.21 20.30 30.26
CA PHE A 140 13.96 19.06 30.52
C PHE A 140 13.35 17.91 29.72
N LEU A 141 14.21 16.98 29.33
CA LEU A 141 13.86 15.75 28.64
C LEU A 141 14.54 14.60 29.37
N ASP A 142 13.76 13.67 29.93
CA ASP A 142 14.34 12.45 30.50
C ASP A 142 14.85 11.54 29.37
N ASP A 143 15.94 10.80 29.62
CA ASP A 143 16.53 9.82 28.69
C ASP A 143 16.99 10.37 27.32
N LEU A 144 17.21 11.69 27.21
CA LEU A 144 17.66 12.34 25.96
C LEU A 144 18.91 11.68 25.35
N ALA A 145 19.86 11.23 26.18
CA ALA A 145 21.09 10.61 25.72
C ALA A 145 20.88 9.24 25.03
N GLU A 146 19.73 8.59 25.22
CA GLU A 146 19.37 7.35 24.54
C GLU A 146 18.80 7.62 23.13
N HIS A 147 18.10 8.75 22.97
CA HIS A 147 17.42 9.12 21.73
C HIS A 147 18.21 10.10 20.84
N ALA A 148 19.24 10.75 21.37
CA ALA A 148 20.04 11.74 20.65
C ALA A 148 21.56 11.47 20.71
N ARG A 149 22.27 12.05 19.75
CA ARG A 149 23.73 12.11 19.71
C ARG A 149 24.22 13.55 19.76
N LEU A 150 25.36 13.77 20.42
CA LEU A 150 26.04 15.07 20.38
C LEU A 150 26.71 15.27 19.01
N VAL A 151 26.39 16.40 18.38
CA VAL A 151 27.09 16.90 17.18
C VAL A 151 28.36 17.66 17.62
N SER A 152 28.26 18.44 18.69
CA SER A 152 29.39 19.18 19.26
C SER A 152 29.21 19.44 20.76
N GLY A 153 30.31 19.68 21.49
CA GLY A 153 30.30 20.02 22.91
C GLY A 153 30.06 18.83 23.86
N THR A 154 29.44 19.08 25.00
CA THR A 154 29.16 18.08 26.05
C THR A 154 27.72 18.19 26.56
N TRP A 155 27.17 17.07 27.06
CA TRP A 155 25.90 17.06 27.79
C TRP A 155 25.95 17.99 29.01
N PRO A 156 24.82 18.62 29.41
CA PRO A 156 24.83 19.64 30.44
C PRO A 156 24.99 19.01 31.82
N ALA A 157 25.85 19.59 32.67
CA ALA A 157 26.08 19.11 34.03
C ALA A 157 25.15 19.81 35.04
N ALA A 158 24.45 19.02 35.86
CA ALA A 158 23.53 19.53 36.88
C ALA A 158 24.26 20.39 37.93
N GLY A 159 23.68 21.54 38.29
CA GLY A 159 24.24 22.44 39.31
C GLY A 159 25.36 23.36 38.81
N SER A 160 25.59 23.43 37.50
CA SER A 160 26.55 24.37 36.90
C SER A 160 26.11 25.83 37.09
N ASN A 161 27.09 26.72 37.25
CA ASN A 161 26.87 28.17 37.32
C ASN A 161 27.88 28.91 36.41
N PRO A 162 27.45 29.53 35.30
CA PRO A 162 26.07 29.63 34.81
C PRO A 162 25.48 28.26 34.41
N GLN A 163 24.14 28.15 34.40
CA GLN A 163 23.47 26.91 34.02
C GLN A 163 23.78 26.51 32.58
N GLN A 164 23.93 25.22 32.35
CA GLN A 164 24.27 24.67 31.03
C GLN A 164 23.03 24.13 30.33
N VAL A 165 22.92 24.40 29.03
CA VAL A 165 21.88 23.86 28.14
C VAL A 165 22.51 23.19 26.93
N VAL A 166 21.86 22.17 26.40
CA VAL A 166 22.14 21.66 25.05
C VAL A 166 21.02 22.07 24.10
N VAL A 167 21.37 22.34 22.85
CA VAL A 167 20.44 22.87 21.85
C VAL A 167 20.30 21.88 20.69
N GLY A 168 19.08 21.70 20.18
CA GLY A 168 18.85 20.90 18.97
C GLY A 168 19.54 21.51 17.75
N GLU A 169 20.08 20.69 16.85
CA GLU A 169 20.87 21.13 15.69
C GLU A 169 20.16 22.18 14.83
N ALA A 170 18.89 21.97 14.48
CA ALA A 170 18.11 22.91 13.68
C ALA A 170 17.93 24.27 14.38
N ALA A 171 17.65 24.26 15.69
CA ALA A 171 17.53 25.50 16.47
C ALA A 171 18.87 26.21 16.65
N ALA A 172 19.96 25.45 16.81
CA ALA A 172 21.29 26.01 16.90
C ALA A 172 21.69 26.72 15.61
N GLN A 173 21.34 26.15 14.45
CA GLN A 173 21.55 26.78 13.14
C GLN A 173 20.68 28.03 12.97
N ALA A 174 19.37 27.94 13.25
CA ALA A 174 18.44 29.07 13.10
C ALA A 174 18.77 30.26 14.01
N LEU A 175 19.26 30.00 15.23
CA LEU A 175 19.61 31.01 16.22
C LEU A 175 21.10 31.43 16.18
N GLY A 176 21.92 30.83 15.32
CA GLY A 176 23.37 31.08 15.27
C GLY A 176 24.13 30.66 16.53
N LEU A 177 23.65 29.66 17.27
CA LEU A 177 24.24 29.20 18.53
C LEU A 177 25.29 28.11 18.34
N GLN A 178 26.37 28.16 19.11
CA GLN A 178 27.43 27.15 19.15
C GLN A 178 27.75 26.74 20.59
N ALA A 179 28.47 25.65 20.77
CA ALA A 179 28.98 25.28 22.10
C ALA A 179 29.87 26.42 22.65
N GLY A 180 29.53 26.95 23.82
CA GLY A 180 30.14 28.11 24.46
C GLY A 180 29.32 29.41 24.35
N SER A 181 28.28 29.47 23.51
CA SER A 181 27.42 30.65 23.39
C SER A 181 26.69 30.95 24.71
N GLU A 182 26.69 32.22 25.13
CA GLU A 182 25.87 32.70 26.23
C GLU A 182 24.50 33.15 25.71
N VAL A 183 23.43 32.62 26.31
CA VAL A 183 22.05 32.96 25.96
C VAL A 183 21.38 33.58 27.18
N SER A 184 20.67 34.69 26.96
CA SER A 184 19.93 35.39 28.00
C SER A 184 18.45 35.44 27.66
N PHE A 185 17.61 35.10 28.64
CA PHE A 185 16.15 35.15 28.52
C PHE A 185 15.57 36.17 29.49
N ALA A 186 14.52 36.85 29.06
CA ALA A 186 13.62 37.57 29.96
C ALA A 186 12.38 36.70 30.21
N ASN A 187 12.09 36.44 31.48
CA ASN A 187 10.87 35.75 31.86
C ASN A 187 9.72 36.77 31.98
N GLY A 188 8.70 36.64 31.13
CA GLY A 188 7.54 37.52 31.12
C GLY A 188 6.67 37.45 32.39
N ILE A 189 6.76 36.34 33.13
CA ILE A 189 5.99 36.05 34.35
C ILE A 189 6.74 36.55 35.59
N THR A 190 7.97 36.07 35.81
CA THR A 190 8.75 36.41 37.02
C THR A 190 9.46 37.77 36.92
N LYS A 191 9.51 38.36 35.72
CA LYS A 191 10.24 39.60 35.39
C LYS A 191 11.75 39.53 35.70
N LYS A 192 12.30 38.32 35.88
CA LYS A 192 13.74 38.09 36.06
C LYS A 192 14.38 37.71 34.74
N ASN A 193 15.62 38.17 34.55
CA ASN A 193 16.46 37.70 33.46
C ASN A 193 17.27 36.48 33.93
N GLN A 194 17.36 35.46 33.09
CA GLN A 194 18.12 34.25 33.33
C GLN A 194 19.17 34.07 32.25
N ARG A 195 20.36 33.62 32.63
CA ARG A 195 21.48 33.39 31.73
C ARG A 195 21.89 31.92 31.75
N VAL A 196 22.08 31.36 30.57
CA VAL A 196 22.57 29.99 30.37
C VAL A 196 23.73 29.98 29.37
N VAL A 197 24.55 28.93 29.43
CA VAL A 197 25.62 28.66 28.47
C VAL A 197 25.27 27.42 27.68
N VAL A 198 25.40 27.48 26.36
CA VAL A 198 25.24 26.31 25.48
C VAL A 198 26.43 25.39 25.68
N SER A 199 26.26 24.23 26.31
CA SER A 199 27.35 23.25 26.53
C SER A 199 27.57 22.36 25.32
N GLY A 200 26.57 22.19 24.45
CA GLY A 200 26.67 21.36 23.25
C GLY A 200 25.44 21.46 22.34
N VAL A 201 25.60 20.91 21.13
CA VAL A 201 24.54 20.80 20.11
C VAL A 201 24.26 19.32 19.86
N PHE A 202 23.00 18.93 19.83
CA PHE A 202 22.59 17.53 19.63
C PHE A 202 21.67 17.36 18.41
N ALA A 203 21.70 16.16 17.84
CA ALA A 203 20.82 15.72 16.77
C ALA A 203 20.11 14.42 17.18
N ALA A 204 18.92 14.20 16.66
CA ALA A 204 18.19 12.96 16.87
C ALA A 204 18.97 11.77 16.30
N ASN A 205 18.98 10.63 17.01
CA ASN A 205 19.51 9.37 16.45
C ASN A 205 18.58 8.84 15.35
N ARG A 206 17.28 9.01 15.56
CA ARG A 206 16.18 8.62 14.69
C ARG A 206 15.10 9.70 14.75
N GLU A 207 14.79 10.33 13.61
CA GLU A 207 13.75 11.36 13.52
C GLU A 207 12.33 10.77 13.66
N ASP A 208 12.16 9.49 13.33
CA ASP A 208 10.90 8.76 13.40
C ASP A 208 10.61 8.17 14.80
N ASP A 209 11.37 8.53 15.82
CA ASP A 209 11.14 8.07 17.18
C ASP A 209 9.94 8.82 17.81
N PRO A 210 8.90 8.12 18.32
CA PRO A 210 7.78 8.76 19.01
C PRO A 210 8.20 9.63 20.20
N TYR A 211 9.38 9.41 20.77
CA TYR A 211 9.98 10.29 21.77
C TYR A 211 9.95 11.78 21.36
N TRP A 212 10.19 12.08 20.08
CA TRP A 212 10.20 13.45 19.56
C TRP A 212 8.83 14.12 19.47
N LEU A 213 7.72 13.41 19.73
CA LEU A 213 6.41 14.05 19.90
C LEU A 213 6.36 14.97 21.13
N LEU A 214 7.29 14.80 22.09
CA LEU A 214 7.51 15.75 23.18
C LEU A 214 8.07 17.10 22.66
N VAL A 215 8.73 17.10 21.51
CA VAL A 215 9.45 18.26 20.98
C VAL A 215 9.08 18.50 19.50
N PRO A 216 7.90 19.07 19.21
CA PRO A 216 7.47 19.33 17.84
C PRO A 216 8.46 20.20 17.03
N GLU A 217 9.15 21.12 17.69
CA GLU A 217 10.16 22.00 17.10
C GLU A 217 11.51 21.32 16.78
N MET A 218 11.70 20.03 17.08
CA MET A 218 12.99 19.35 16.89
C MET A 218 13.46 19.32 15.43
N ALA A 219 12.52 19.21 14.48
CA ALA A 219 12.85 19.07 13.05
C ALA A 219 13.31 20.39 12.41
N GLU A 220 12.60 21.49 12.68
CA GLU A 220 12.85 22.79 12.03
C GLU A 220 13.55 23.79 12.96
N GLY A 221 13.73 23.45 14.25
CA GLY A 221 14.29 24.34 15.27
C GLY A 221 13.30 25.41 15.77
N VAL A 222 12.09 25.44 15.20
CA VAL A 222 11.01 26.36 15.50
C VAL A 222 9.66 25.63 15.55
N GLU A 223 8.78 26.05 16.45
CA GLU A 223 7.43 25.49 16.55
C GLU A 223 6.58 25.99 15.38
N ALA A 224 6.02 25.07 14.59
CA ALA A 224 5.25 25.40 13.39
C ALA A 224 4.15 26.46 13.66
N GLY A 225 4.19 27.54 12.88
CA GLY A 225 3.23 28.65 12.98
C GLY A 225 3.44 29.58 14.19
N ARG A 226 4.56 29.48 14.90
CA ARG A 226 4.92 30.33 16.05
C ARG A 226 6.37 30.79 15.99
N SER A 227 6.69 31.88 16.65
CA SER A 227 8.07 32.38 16.79
C SER A 227 8.77 31.80 18.02
N THR A 228 8.54 30.51 18.30
CA THR A 228 9.10 29.80 19.46
C THR A 228 10.21 28.86 19.01
N TYR A 229 11.46 29.12 19.40
CA TYR A 229 12.62 28.35 18.98
C TYR A 229 13.13 27.41 20.08
N GLY A 230 13.56 26.22 19.70
CA GLY A 230 14.07 25.18 20.60
C GLY A 230 14.22 23.83 19.91
N PRO A 231 14.54 22.75 20.65
CA PRO A 231 14.61 22.66 22.10
C PRO A 231 15.93 23.20 22.69
N LEU A 232 15.82 23.87 23.84
CA LEU A 232 16.95 24.12 24.75
C LEU A 232 16.75 23.27 26.01
N VAL A 233 17.60 22.25 26.17
CA VAL A 233 17.43 21.22 27.20
C VAL A 233 18.42 21.41 28.33
N LEU A 234 17.93 21.38 29.57
CA LEU A 234 18.74 21.43 30.80
C LEU A 234 18.49 20.21 31.68
N PRO A 235 19.39 19.92 32.65
CA PRO A 235 19.18 18.85 33.62
C PRO A 235 17.91 19.08 34.43
N ARG A 236 17.17 17.99 34.68
CA ARG A 236 15.88 18.02 35.41
C ARG A 236 15.97 18.73 36.77
N ALA A 237 17.04 18.48 37.52
CA ALA A 237 17.27 19.12 38.83
C ALA A 237 17.40 20.65 38.73
N ASP A 238 18.07 21.15 37.69
CA ASP A 238 18.20 22.58 37.44
C ASP A 238 16.88 23.19 36.96
N PHE A 239 16.10 22.45 36.18
CA PHE A 239 14.77 22.86 35.72
C PHE A 239 13.82 23.10 36.90
N PHE A 240 13.71 22.13 37.82
CA PHE A 240 12.81 22.28 38.97
C PHE A 240 13.28 23.35 39.96
N ARG A 241 14.58 23.65 40.02
CA ARG A 241 15.15 24.68 40.89
C ARG A 241 14.80 26.10 40.42
N ASP A 242 15.00 26.39 39.13
CA ASP A 242 14.99 27.78 38.62
C ASP A 242 13.99 28.05 37.46
N TRP A 243 13.32 27.02 36.91
CA TRP A 243 12.56 27.12 35.64
C TRP A 243 11.12 26.57 35.69
N SER A 244 10.67 26.05 36.84
CA SER A 244 9.39 25.38 37.03
C SER A 244 8.15 26.30 37.08
N TYR A 245 8.30 27.61 36.86
CA TYR A 245 7.22 28.59 36.95
C TYR A 245 6.18 28.38 35.84
N LEU A 246 4.92 28.07 36.21
CA LEU A 246 3.82 27.81 35.26
C LEU A 246 4.21 26.80 34.16
N GLY A 247 4.94 25.74 34.56
CA GLY A 247 5.43 24.73 33.63
C GLY A 247 4.38 23.70 33.24
N ASN A 248 4.35 23.30 31.97
CA ASN A 248 3.56 22.14 31.55
C ASN A 248 4.40 20.88 31.66
N SER A 249 3.74 19.75 31.82
CA SER A 249 4.39 18.43 31.76
C SER A 249 3.81 17.62 30.61
N GLY A 250 4.68 16.89 29.93
CA GLY A 250 4.31 16.05 28.80
C GLY A 250 4.84 14.64 29.00
N TRP A 251 4.03 13.66 28.59
CA TRP A 251 4.41 12.27 28.52
C TRP A 251 4.06 11.73 27.14
N VAL A 252 4.91 10.84 26.65
CA VAL A 252 4.68 10.02 25.47
C VAL A 252 4.73 8.57 25.94
N VAL A 253 3.64 7.85 25.74
CA VAL A 253 3.50 6.43 26.10
C VAL A 253 3.51 5.62 24.81
N THR A 254 4.48 4.72 24.67
CA THR A 254 4.70 3.91 23.46
C THR A 254 4.48 2.43 23.75
N PRO A 255 3.28 1.88 23.52
CA PRO A 255 3.06 0.44 23.60
C PRO A 255 3.74 -0.28 22.41
N ASP A 256 4.49 -1.34 22.69
CA ASP A 256 5.09 -2.19 21.64
C ASP A 256 4.06 -3.16 21.06
N LEU A 257 3.32 -2.69 20.05
CA LEU A 257 2.34 -3.52 19.33
C LEU A 257 2.95 -4.43 18.27
N SER A 258 4.28 -4.48 18.14
CA SER A 258 4.95 -5.17 17.03
C SER A 258 4.68 -6.69 17.06
N ARG A 259 4.44 -7.27 18.23
CA ARG A 259 4.06 -8.68 18.43
C ARG A 259 2.70 -8.86 19.10
N ALA A 260 1.83 -7.86 19.02
CA ALA A 260 0.54 -7.90 19.70
C ALA A 260 -0.41 -8.95 19.09
N GLU A 261 -0.94 -9.83 19.94
CA GLU A 261 -2.05 -10.72 19.64
C GLU A 261 -3.39 -9.97 19.69
N LEU A 262 -4.46 -10.61 19.19
CA LEU A 262 -5.80 -10.01 19.14
C LEU A 262 -6.29 -9.47 20.51
N PRO A 263 -6.09 -10.15 21.66
CA PRO A 263 -6.48 -9.58 22.95
C PRO A 263 -5.73 -8.30 23.32
N GLN A 264 -4.45 -8.20 22.97
CA GLN A 264 -3.63 -7.00 23.23
C GLN A 264 -4.04 -5.84 22.32
N LEU A 265 -4.40 -6.12 21.06
CA LEU A 265 -4.95 -5.12 20.14
C LEU A 265 -6.31 -4.59 20.62
N ILE A 266 -7.18 -5.46 21.15
CA ILE A 266 -8.45 -5.05 21.75
C ILE A 266 -8.19 -4.18 22.98
N ALA A 267 -7.28 -4.59 23.87
CA ALA A 267 -6.90 -3.79 25.04
C ALA A 267 -6.32 -2.41 24.64
N ALA A 268 -5.52 -2.35 23.57
CA ALA A 268 -4.99 -1.09 23.07
C ALA A 268 -6.09 -0.16 22.54
N ARG A 269 -7.08 -0.69 21.84
CA ARG A 269 -8.26 0.06 21.39
C ARG A 269 -9.08 0.56 22.59
N ASP A 270 -9.38 -0.31 23.54
CA ASP A 270 -10.12 0.04 24.75
C ASP A 270 -9.38 1.12 25.56
N ALA A 271 -8.05 1.09 25.58
CA ALA A 271 -7.22 2.10 26.24
C ALA A 271 -7.34 3.48 25.57
N VAL A 272 -7.45 3.53 24.23
CA VAL A 272 -7.63 4.78 23.47
C VAL A 272 -9.07 5.29 23.59
N GLU A 273 -10.08 4.42 23.55
CA GLU A 273 -11.48 4.82 23.72
C GLU A 273 -11.73 5.42 25.13
N ASN A 274 -11.04 4.90 26.15
CA ASN A 274 -11.13 5.39 27.53
C ASN A 274 -10.03 6.41 27.91
N LEU A 275 -9.30 6.95 26.93
CA LEU A 275 -8.23 7.94 27.16
C LEU A 275 -8.71 9.22 27.86
N PRO A 276 -9.91 9.78 27.57
CA PRO A 276 -10.41 10.97 28.24
C PRO A 276 -10.62 10.80 29.75
N GLU A 277 -10.78 9.57 30.25
CA GLU A 277 -10.94 9.29 31.68
C GLU A 277 -9.60 9.32 32.43
N VAL A 278 -8.47 9.15 31.72
CA VAL A 278 -7.12 9.13 32.32
C VAL A 278 -6.80 10.46 33.02
N THR A 279 -7.16 11.59 32.41
CA THR A 279 -6.90 12.91 33.01
C THR A 279 -7.73 13.14 34.28
N LYS A 280 -8.93 12.54 34.35
CA LYS A 280 -9.79 12.56 35.55
C LYS A 280 -9.22 11.68 36.66
N GLU A 281 -8.77 10.46 36.34
CA GLU A 281 -8.10 9.55 37.29
C GLU A 281 -6.82 10.16 37.90
N LEU A 282 -6.07 10.92 37.10
CA LEU A 282 -4.88 11.64 37.55
C LEU A 282 -5.20 12.90 38.37
N GLY A 283 -6.48 13.30 38.48
CA GLY A 283 -6.93 14.45 39.27
C GLY A 283 -6.88 15.80 38.55
N TYR A 284 -6.73 15.82 37.22
CA TYR A 284 -6.66 17.05 36.41
C TYR A 284 -7.98 17.40 35.70
N GLY A 285 -8.92 16.44 35.60
CA GLY A 285 -10.22 16.64 34.96
C GLY A 285 -10.07 17.13 33.51
N ASP A 286 -10.88 18.12 33.13
CA ASP A 286 -10.86 18.71 31.78
C ASP A 286 -9.64 19.62 31.52
N GLY A 287 -8.79 19.86 32.52
CA GLY A 287 -7.58 20.66 32.38
C GLY A 287 -6.42 19.91 31.72
N GLY A 288 -6.45 18.58 31.72
CA GLY A 288 -5.45 17.75 31.04
C GLY A 288 -5.86 17.41 29.61
N GLN A 289 -4.87 17.26 28.72
CA GLN A 289 -5.08 16.77 27.36
C GLN A 289 -4.42 15.41 27.20
N ALA A 290 -5.16 14.44 26.71
CA ALA A 290 -4.63 13.15 26.28
C ALA A 290 -5.17 12.87 24.87
N GLY A 291 -4.29 12.50 23.95
CA GLY A 291 -4.64 12.21 22.57
C GLY A 291 -3.75 11.15 21.96
N SER A 292 -4.30 10.39 21.01
CA SER A 292 -3.58 9.36 20.27
C SER A 292 -4.30 9.06 18.97
N HIS A 293 -3.55 8.67 17.94
CA HIS A 293 -4.09 8.08 16.70
C HIS A 293 -3.79 6.57 16.62
N LEU A 294 -3.52 5.93 17.76
CA LEU A 294 -3.19 4.50 17.85
C LEU A 294 -4.34 3.59 17.39
N ASP A 295 -5.58 4.06 17.46
CA ASP A 295 -6.76 3.39 16.90
C ASP A 295 -6.59 3.08 15.40
N ARG A 296 -6.03 4.02 14.62
CA ARG A 296 -5.76 3.82 13.19
C ARG A 296 -4.75 2.71 12.94
N LEU A 297 -3.71 2.62 13.77
CA LEU A 297 -2.71 1.56 13.68
C LEU A 297 -3.31 0.21 14.07
N VAL A 298 -4.09 0.15 15.14
CA VAL A 298 -4.79 -1.07 15.58
C VAL A 298 -5.74 -1.58 14.49
N ASP A 299 -6.56 -0.71 13.90
CA ASP A 299 -7.47 -1.06 12.82
C ASP A 299 -6.70 -1.56 11.58
N ARG A 300 -5.59 -0.92 11.22
CA ARG A 300 -4.72 -1.34 10.11
C ARG A 300 -4.12 -2.74 10.35
N ILE A 301 -3.62 -3.01 11.55
CA ILE A 301 -3.06 -4.32 11.93
C ILE A 301 -4.14 -5.40 11.92
N GLN A 302 -5.33 -5.12 12.46
CA GLN A 302 -6.45 -6.07 12.48
C GLN A 302 -6.94 -6.40 11.08
N GLN A 303 -7.16 -5.38 10.23
CA GLN A 303 -7.57 -5.56 8.84
C GLN A 303 -6.52 -6.35 8.04
N ALA A 304 -5.24 -5.97 8.13
CA ALA A 304 -4.18 -6.65 7.40
C ALA A 304 -3.99 -8.11 7.85
N SER A 305 -4.15 -8.38 9.15
CA SER A 305 -4.15 -9.75 9.68
C SER A 305 -5.31 -10.59 9.16
N LEU A 306 -6.52 -10.02 9.09
CA LEU A 306 -7.70 -10.69 8.53
C LEU A 306 -7.53 -10.99 7.03
N VAL A 307 -7.05 -10.01 6.26
CA VAL A 307 -6.73 -10.17 4.83
C VAL A 307 -5.66 -11.25 4.65
N GLY A 308 -4.57 -11.18 5.40
CA GLY A 308 -3.50 -12.18 5.36
C GLY A 308 -4.00 -13.60 5.64
N ARG A 309 -4.91 -13.79 6.61
CA ARG A 309 -5.54 -15.10 6.86
C ARG A 309 -6.44 -15.56 5.70
N SER A 310 -7.20 -14.63 5.11
CA SER A 310 -8.09 -14.90 3.98
C SER A 310 -7.32 -15.30 2.72
N ASP A 311 -6.26 -14.57 2.39
CA ASP A 311 -5.42 -14.83 1.21
C ASP A 311 -4.74 -16.20 1.26
N LEU A 312 -4.40 -16.66 2.47
CA LEU A 312 -3.80 -17.97 2.71
C LEU A 312 -4.82 -19.12 2.70
N LEU A 313 -6.12 -18.83 2.76
CA LEU A 313 -7.17 -19.84 2.71
C LEU A 313 -7.27 -20.48 1.33
N THR A 314 -7.12 -19.69 0.27
CA THR A 314 -7.14 -20.18 -1.12
C THR A 314 -6.11 -21.28 -1.37
N PRO A 315 -4.80 -21.09 -1.12
CA PRO A 315 -3.81 -22.16 -1.28
C PRO A 315 -4.05 -23.34 -0.35
N LEU A 316 -4.53 -23.12 0.89
CA LEU A 316 -4.88 -24.20 1.83
C LEU A 316 -6.00 -25.10 1.27
N LEU A 317 -7.05 -24.50 0.70
CA LEU A 317 -8.15 -25.23 0.07
C LEU A 317 -7.70 -25.96 -1.19
N LEU A 318 -6.87 -25.34 -2.05
CA LEU A 318 -6.33 -25.99 -3.24
C LEU A 318 -5.54 -27.26 -2.88
N ILE A 319 -4.67 -27.18 -1.87
CA ILE A 319 -3.89 -28.32 -1.36
C ILE A 319 -4.81 -29.36 -0.73
N SER A 320 -5.79 -28.95 0.06
CA SER A 320 -6.76 -29.85 0.71
C SER A 320 -7.58 -30.64 -0.32
N ILE A 321 -8.08 -29.96 -1.35
CA ILE A 321 -8.84 -30.55 -2.45
C ILE A 321 -7.96 -31.54 -3.22
N LEU A 322 -6.76 -31.13 -3.62
CA LEU A 322 -5.87 -31.95 -4.42
C LEU A 322 -5.34 -33.16 -3.65
N GLY A 323 -4.91 -32.97 -2.39
CA GLY A 323 -4.46 -34.02 -1.49
C GLY A 323 -5.59 -35.00 -1.15
N GLY A 324 -6.77 -34.49 -0.84
CA GLY A 324 -7.98 -35.30 -0.63
C GLY A 324 -8.34 -36.13 -1.85
N TYR A 325 -8.29 -35.54 -3.05
CA TYR A 325 -8.52 -36.26 -4.31
C TYR A 325 -7.47 -37.35 -4.56
N ALA A 326 -6.17 -37.03 -4.39
CA ALA A 326 -5.08 -37.99 -4.53
C ALA A 326 -5.25 -39.19 -3.58
N LEU A 327 -5.59 -38.94 -2.32
CA LEU A 327 -5.84 -39.98 -1.32
C LEU A 327 -7.08 -40.81 -1.62
N LEU A 328 -8.17 -40.19 -2.08
CA LEU A 328 -9.38 -40.91 -2.52
C LEU A 328 -9.07 -41.83 -3.71
N LEU A 329 -8.28 -41.35 -4.68
CA LEU A 329 -7.84 -42.15 -5.82
C LEU A 329 -6.98 -43.34 -5.36
N LEU A 330 -6.01 -43.10 -4.48
CA LEU A 330 -5.15 -44.14 -3.92
C LEU A 330 -5.94 -45.18 -3.12
N ALA A 331 -6.90 -44.72 -2.31
CA ALA A 331 -7.79 -45.57 -1.54
C ALA A 331 -8.73 -46.39 -2.43
N ALA A 332 -9.25 -45.80 -3.52
CA ALA A 332 -10.03 -46.51 -4.51
C ALA A 332 -9.20 -47.61 -5.21
N LEU A 333 -7.96 -47.31 -5.61
CA LEU A 333 -7.04 -48.28 -6.21
C LEU A 333 -6.65 -49.40 -5.23
N LEU A 334 -6.44 -49.07 -3.95
CA LEU A 334 -6.19 -50.04 -2.88
C LEU A 334 -7.39 -50.97 -2.69
N THR A 335 -8.60 -50.42 -2.64
CA THR A 335 -9.84 -51.18 -2.47
C THR A 335 -10.06 -52.11 -3.66
N GLU A 336 -9.81 -51.62 -4.87
CA GLU A 336 -9.89 -52.40 -6.11
C GLU A 336 -8.90 -53.57 -6.13
N GLY A 337 -7.65 -53.31 -5.76
CA GLY A 337 -6.61 -54.34 -5.69
C GLY A 337 -6.85 -55.42 -4.64
N ARG A 338 -7.70 -55.14 -3.64
CA ARG A 338 -8.01 -56.05 -2.53
C ARG A 338 -9.39 -56.72 -2.64
N ARG A 339 -10.11 -56.52 -3.74
CA ARG A 339 -11.47 -57.05 -3.92
C ARG A 339 -11.57 -58.57 -3.75
N ALA A 340 -10.62 -59.33 -4.29
CA ALA A 340 -10.63 -60.79 -4.15
C ALA A 340 -10.49 -61.23 -2.68
N GLU A 341 -9.67 -60.52 -1.91
CA GLU A 341 -9.44 -60.81 -0.50
C GLU A 341 -10.63 -60.39 0.37
N THR A 342 -11.22 -59.21 0.12
CA THR A 342 -12.41 -58.77 0.85
C THR A 342 -13.62 -59.66 0.56
N ALA A 343 -13.76 -60.17 -0.67
CA ALA A 343 -14.77 -61.16 -1.02
C ALA A 343 -14.58 -62.48 -0.25
N LEU A 344 -13.35 -62.98 -0.14
CA LEU A 344 -13.03 -64.19 0.64
C LEU A 344 -13.33 -64.00 2.14
N LEU A 345 -12.98 -62.84 2.72
CA LEU A 345 -13.28 -62.53 4.12
C LEU A 345 -14.78 -62.46 4.39
N ARG A 346 -15.56 -61.89 3.46
CA ARG A 346 -17.04 -61.92 3.55
C ARG A 346 -17.60 -63.33 3.42
N ALA A 347 -17.09 -64.15 2.52
CA ALA A 347 -17.49 -65.55 2.38
C ALA A 347 -17.22 -66.37 3.65
N ARG A 348 -16.24 -65.95 4.45
CA ARG A 348 -15.92 -66.50 5.78
C ARG A 348 -16.69 -65.84 6.94
N GLY A 349 -17.70 -65.03 6.65
CA GLY A 349 -18.61 -64.44 7.66
C GLY A 349 -18.19 -63.08 8.22
N ALA A 350 -17.17 -62.40 7.69
CA ALA A 350 -16.77 -61.09 8.20
C ALA A 350 -17.85 -60.00 7.96
N SER A 351 -18.19 -59.27 9.02
CA SER A 351 -19.19 -58.20 8.96
C SER A 351 -18.65 -56.92 8.29
N ARG A 352 -19.55 -56.03 7.82
CA ARG A 352 -19.16 -54.73 7.23
C ARG A 352 -18.38 -53.87 8.21
N GLY A 353 -18.75 -53.87 9.49
CA GLY A 353 -18.05 -53.15 10.55
C GLY A 353 -16.64 -53.69 10.82
N GLN A 354 -16.46 -55.01 10.77
CA GLN A 354 -15.13 -55.62 10.92
C GLN A 354 -14.19 -55.26 9.75
N LEU A 355 -14.71 -55.22 8.53
CA LEU A 355 -13.94 -54.79 7.35
C LEU A 355 -13.61 -53.29 7.38
N ALA A 356 -14.57 -52.46 7.81
CA ALA A 356 -14.35 -51.03 8.01
C ALA A 356 -13.33 -50.75 9.12
N GLY A 357 -13.38 -51.48 10.24
CA GLY A 357 -12.41 -51.38 11.33
C GLY A 357 -11.00 -51.80 10.93
N LEU A 358 -10.85 -52.78 10.03
CA LEU A 358 -9.56 -53.13 9.43
C LEU A 358 -9.03 -52.00 8.54
N ALA A 359 -9.89 -51.39 7.71
CA ALA A 359 -9.51 -50.24 6.88
C ALA A 359 -9.13 -49.02 7.74
N ALA A 360 -9.86 -48.77 8.84
CA ALA A 360 -9.58 -47.67 9.77
C ALA A 360 -8.20 -47.82 10.42
N ARG A 361 -7.86 -49.03 10.88
CA ARG A 361 -6.54 -49.31 11.47
C ARG A 361 -5.41 -49.13 10.47
N GLU A 362 -5.60 -49.56 9.23
CA GLU A 362 -4.60 -49.34 8.19
C GLU A 362 -4.45 -47.86 7.83
N ALA A 363 -5.56 -47.13 7.72
CA ALA A 363 -5.54 -45.69 7.47
C ALA A 363 -4.84 -44.93 8.62
N LEU A 364 -5.08 -45.32 9.87
CA LEU A 364 -4.40 -44.77 11.04
C LEU A 364 -2.89 -45.06 11.04
N LEU A 365 -2.48 -46.26 10.60
CA LEU A 365 -1.05 -46.61 10.46
C LEU A 365 -0.34 -45.80 9.37
N ILE A 366 -1.08 -45.21 8.43
CA ILE A 366 -0.54 -44.37 7.35
C ILE A 366 -0.58 -42.90 7.74
N ALA A 367 -1.72 -42.42 8.23
CA ALA A 367 -1.94 -41.02 8.56
C ALA A 367 -1.32 -40.62 9.91
N GLY A 368 -1.23 -41.54 10.88
CA GLY A 368 -0.65 -41.28 12.20
C GLY A 368 0.82 -40.84 12.14
N PRO A 369 1.72 -41.59 11.48
CA PRO A 369 3.10 -41.16 11.27
C PRO A 369 3.19 -39.85 10.49
N ALA A 370 2.33 -39.64 9.50
CA ALA A 370 2.29 -38.38 8.76
C ALA A 370 1.93 -37.18 9.67
N ALA A 371 0.97 -37.33 10.57
CA ALA A 371 0.58 -36.30 11.53
C ALA A 371 1.68 -35.98 12.56
N VAL A 372 2.49 -36.96 12.95
CA VAL A 372 3.63 -36.74 13.86
C VAL A 372 4.85 -36.16 13.14
N LEU A 373 5.16 -36.67 11.95
CA LEU A 373 6.33 -36.22 11.18
C LEU A 373 6.14 -34.85 10.55
N ALA A 374 4.91 -34.46 10.19
CA ALA A 374 4.67 -33.19 9.50
C ALA A 374 5.18 -31.96 10.29
N PRO A 375 4.81 -31.73 11.58
CA PRO A 375 5.37 -30.61 12.35
C PRO A 375 6.90 -30.62 12.47
N LEU A 376 7.52 -31.81 12.52
CA LEU A 376 8.97 -31.97 12.62
C LEU A 376 9.70 -31.68 11.29
N LEU A 377 9.03 -31.93 10.16
CA LEU A 377 9.59 -31.72 8.82
C LEU A 377 9.44 -30.28 8.32
N VAL A 378 8.51 -29.50 8.88
CA VAL A 378 8.25 -28.14 8.42
C VAL A 378 9.47 -27.24 8.55
N ALA A 379 10.12 -27.20 9.73
CA ALA A 379 11.30 -26.37 9.96
C ALA A 379 12.46 -26.64 8.96
N PRO A 380 12.94 -27.89 8.77
CA PRO A 380 14.03 -28.15 7.83
C PRO A 380 13.62 -27.95 6.37
N LEU A 381 12.35 -28.19 6.01
CA LEU A 381 11.86 -27.94 4.66
C LEU A 381 11.79 -26.45 4.34
N LEU A 382 11.31 -25.63 5.29
CA LEU A 382 11.31 -24.17 5.14
C LEU A 382 12.74 -23.63 5.03
N GLY A 383 13.68 -24.13 5.82
CA GLY A 383 15.10 -23.76 5.70
C GLY A 383 15.75 -24.16 4.36
N LEU A 384 15.21 -25.16 3.65
CA LEU A 384 15.62 -25.46 2.27
C LEU A 384 14.98 -24.51 1.25
N VAL A 385 13.73 -24.10 1.49
CA VAL A 385 13.00 -23.13 0.66
C VAL A 385 13.66 -21.75 0.72
N GLU A 386 14.14 -21.33 1.90
CA GLU A 386 14.90 -20.08 2.08
C GLU A 386 16.21 -20.02 1.26
N ARG A 387 16.78 -21.15 0.87
CA ARG A 387 18.00 -21.22 0.05
C ARG A 387 17.74 -21.02 -1.45
N LEU A 388 16.48 -21.04 -1.88
CA LEU A 388 16.14 -20.82 -3.28
C LEU A 388 16.34 -19.34 -3.63
N PRO A 389 17.12 -18.99 -4.66
CA PRO A 389 17.43 -17.60 -5.01
C PRO A 389 16.18 -16.76 -5.34
N ALA A 390 15.09 -17.40 -5.80
CA ALA A 390 13.81 -16.74 -6.04
C ALA A 390 13.06 -16.31 -4.75
N LEU A 391 13.46 -16.83 -3.58
CA LEU A 391 12.82 -16.62 -2.27
C LEU A 391 13.78 -16.06 -1.21
N ARG A 392 15.08 -15.97 -1.52
CA ARG A 392 16.15 -15.52 -0.62
C ARG A 392 16.06 -14.04 -0.23
N ASN A 393 15.50 -13.20 -1.08
CA ASN A 393 15.39 -11.75 -0.84
C ASN A 393 14.22 -11.40 0.11
N VAL A 394 13.44 -12.39 0.53
CA VAL A 394 12.13 -12.22 1.13
C VAL A 394 12.12 -12.80 2.57
N SER A 395 13.28 -12.77 3.24
CA SER A 395 13.55 -13.52 4.46
C SER A 395 12.78 -13.02 5.68
N LEU A 396 11.53 -13.44 5.79
CA LEU A 396 10.88 -13.67 7.06
C LEU A 396 11.73 -14.72 7.79
N ARG A 397 12.41 -14.37 8.88
CA ARG A 397 13.01 -15.38 9.76
C ARG A 397 11.86 -16.24 10.29
N LEU A 398 11.65 -17.40 9.68
CA LEU A 398 10.63 -18.34 10.10
C LEU A 398 11.14 -19.05 11.36
N GLU A 399 10.72 -18.58 12.54
CA GLU A 399 10.75 -19.40 13.75
C GLU A 399 9.69 -20.50 13.61
N ALA A 400 9.97 -21.48 12.75
CA ALA A 400 9.14 -22.66 12.55
C ALA A 400 9.25 -23.57 13.79
N GLY A 401 8.43 -23.29 14.81
CA GLY A 401 8.31 -24.08 16.03
C GLY A 401 7.13 -25.04 16.01
N VAL A 402 7.20 -26.10 16.83
CA VAL A 402 6.04 -26.95 17.12
C VAL A 402 5.11 -26.20 18.07
N THR A 403 4.07 -25.59 17.52
CA THR A 403 3.04 -24.84 18.25
C THR A 403 1.77 -25.66 18.46
N PRO A 404 0.90 -25.33 19.43
CA PRO A 404 -0.39 -25.99 19.60
C PRO A 404 -1.26 -25.94 18.33
N THR A 405 -1.19 -24.86 17.56
CA THR A 405 -1.93 -24.68 16.30
C THR A 405 -1.43 -25.62 15.21
N THR A 406 -0.11 -25.75 15.04
CA THR A 406 0.46 -26.69 14.04
C THR A 406 0.15 -28.15 14.38
N VAL A 407 0.12 -28.50 15.66
CA VAL A 407 -0.31 -29.84 16.12
C VAL A 407 -1.79 -30.07 15.85
N ALA A 408 -2.65 -29.08 16.12
CA ALA A 408 -4.09 -29.17 15.83
C ALA A 408 -4.36 -29.34 14.32
N VAL A 409 -3.66 -28.58 13.47
CA VAL A 409 -3.75 -28.71 12.00
C VAL A 409 -3.23 -30.07 11.53
N ALA A 410 -2.12 -30.57 12.11
CA ALA A 410 -1.59 -31.90 11.78
C ALA A 410 -2.59 -33.01 12.15
N ALA A 411 -3.24 -32.91 13.32
CA ALA A 411 -4.26 -33.85 13.76
C ALA A 411 -5.50 -33.80 12.85
N ALA A 412 -5.97 -32.60 12.50
CA ALA A 412 -7.11 -32.41 11.60
C ALA A 412 -6.82 -32.96 10.19
N ALA A 413 -5.66 -32.65 9.62
CA ALA A 413 -5.21 -33.17 8.32
C ALA A 413 -5.03 -34.70 8.35
N GLY A 414 -4.46 -35.25 9.43
CA GLY A 414 -4.36 -36.68 9.66
C GLY A 414 -5.74 -37.36 9.72
N LEU A 415 -6.70 -36.78 10.44
CA LEU A 415 -8.08 -37.26 10.49
C LEU A 415 -8.77 -37.18 9.13
N GLY A 416 -8.55 -36.09 8.38
CA GLY A 416 -8.99 -35.95 6.99
C GLY A 416 -8.44 -37.06 6.08
N CYS A 417 -7.16 -37.40 6.22
CA CYS A 417 -6.55 -38.52 5.48
C CYS A 417 -7.21 -39.86 5.83
N VAL A 418 -7.47 -40.11 7.12
CA VAL A 418 -8.17 -41.33 7.57
C VAL A 418 -9.56 -41.41 6.96
N LEU A 419 -10.33 -40.32 7.01
CA LEU A 419 -11.67 -40.23 6.42
C LEU A 419 -11.66 -40.45 4.90
N ALA A 420 -10.72 -39.81 4.19
CA ALA A 420 -10.56 -39.97 2.75
C ALA A 420 -10.25 -41.42 2.36
N MET A 421 -9.43 -42.13 3.15
CA MET A 421 -9.13 -43.55 2.90
C MET A 421 -10.28 -44.49 3.27
N LEU A 422 -11.11 -44.11 4.25
CA LEU A 422 -12.26 -44.90 4.70
C LEU A 422 -13.46 -44.82 3.75
N LEU A 423 -13.69 -43.66 3.11
CA LEU A 423 -14.86 -43.39 2.28
C LEU A 423 -15.13 -44.46 1.21
N PRO A 424 -14.13 -44.90 0.40
CA PRO A 424 -14.34 -45.95 -0.62
C PRO A 424 -14.59 -47.33 0.00
N ALA A 425 -13.98 -47.63 1.15
CA ALA A 425 -14.11 -48.92 1.82
C ALA A 425 -15.52 -49.13 2.41
N MET A 426 -16.17 -48.05 2.85
CA MET A 426 -17.54 -48.09 3.38
C MET A 426 -18.59 -48.21 2.27
N ARG A 427 -18.35 -47.63 1.10
CA ARG A 427 -19.27 -47.68 -0.06
C ARG A 427 -19.20 -49.00 -0.84
N GLY A 428 -18.06 -49.71 -0.82
CA GLY A 428 -17.81 -50.96 -1.58
C GLY A 428 -18.39 -52.25 -0.96
N GLY A 429 -19.66 -52.25 -0.57
CA GLY A 429 -20.25 -53.22 0.34
C GLY A 429 -21.08 -54.39 -0.23
N GLY A 430 -21.08 -54.65 -1.54
CA GLY A 430 -21.91 -55.68 -2.19
C GLY A 430 -21.42 -57.12 -2.00
N THR A 431 -22.30 -58.11 -2.17
CA THR A 431 -21.94 -59.52 -2.38
C THR A 431 -21.33 -59.70 -3.77
N TYR A 432 -20.45 -60.69 -3.96
CA TYR A 432 -19.79 -60.96 -5.25
C TYR A 432 -20.79 -61.05 -6.43
N VAL A 433 -21.97 -61.63 -6.16
CA VAL A 433 -23.08 -61.76 -7.13
C VAL A 433 -23.74 -60.41 -7.44
N ALA A 434 -23.93 -59.53 -6.45
CA ALA A 434 -24.50 -58.20 -6.66
C ALA A 434 -23.56 -57.29 -7.47
N ASP A 435 -22.24 -57.44 -7.29
CA ASP A 435 -21.23 -56.69 -8.04
C ASP A 435 -21.07 -57.18 -9.49
N LEU A 436 -21.23 -58.48 -9.74
CA LEU A 436 -21.27 -59.04 -11.10
C LEU A 436 -22.54 -58.59 -11.85
N ALA A 437 -23.68 -58.55 -11.16
CA ALA A 437 -24.96 -58.07 -11.70
C ALA A 437 -24.96 -56.56 -12.01
N ALA A 438 -24.29 -55.74 -11.18
CA ALA A 438 -24.12 -54.31 -11.44
C ALA A 438 -23.25 -53.99 -12.67
N ARG A 439 -22.37 -54.93 -13.08
CA ARG A 439 -21.54 -54.80 -14.30
C ARG A 439 -22.29 -55.18 -15.57
N SER A 440 -23.22 -56.12 -15.50
CA SER A 440 -24.01 -56.56 -16.66
C SER A 440 -25.22 -55.66 -16.94
N ARG A 441 -25.74 -54.96 -15.93
CA ARG A 441 -26.78 -53.93 -16.07
C ARG A 441 -26.41 -52.67 -15.27
N PRO A 442 -25.70 -51.69 -15.86
CA PRO A 442 -25.47 -50.42 -15.18
C PRO A 442 -26.82 -49.74 -14.92
N SER A 443 -27.16 -49.51 -13.65
CA SER A 443 -28.43 -48.88 -13.29
C SER A 443 -28.42 -47.41 -13.74
N ARG A 444 -29.44 -47.00 -14.50
CA ARG A 444 -29.63 -45.59 -14.90
C ARG A 444 -29.64 -44.65 -13.70
N ALA A 445 -30.12 -45.11 -12.54
CA ALA A 445 -30.12 -44.39 -11.27
C ALA A 445 -28.71 -44.04 -10.75
N ALA A 446 -27.73 -44.95 -10.86
CA ALA A 446 -26.36 -44.68 -10.42
C ALA A 446 -25.62 -43.70 -11.34
N ALA A 447 -25.94 -43.72 -12.65
CA ALA A 447 -25.44 -42.71 -13.60
C ALA A 447 -26.10 -41.34 -13.37
N ALA A 448 -27.41 -41.31 -13.08
CA ALA A 448 -28.14 -40.09 -12.74
C ALA A 448 -27.63 -39.46 -11.44
N GLN A 449 -27.39 -40.25 -10.39
CA GLN A 449 -26.89 -39.76 -9.10
C GLN A 449 -25.49 -39.12 -9.20
N ARG A 450 -24.59 -39.72 -10.00
CA ARG A 450 -23.28 -39.12 -10.29
C ARG A 450 -23.41 -37.83 -11.08
N THR A 451 -24.37 -37.76 -12.00
CA THR A 451 -24.60 -36.55 -12.79
C THR A 451 -25.20 -35.43 -11.95
N GLY A 452 -26.09 -35.76 -11.01
CA GLY A 452 -26.61 -34.82 -10.03
C GLY A 452 -25.52 -34.24 -9.11
N LEU A 453 -24.58 -35.06 -8.64
CA LEU A 453 -23.47 -34.58 -7.78
C LEU A 453 -22.54 -33.60 -8.51
N ASP A 454 -22.22 -33.87 -9.77
CA ASP A 454 -21.36 -32.99 -10.55
C ASP A 454 -22.08 -31.70 -10.96
N LEU A 455 -23.40 -31.76 -11.25
CA LEU A 455 -24.22 -30.57 -11.44
C LEU A 455 -24.36 -29.73 -10.16
N ALA A 456 -24.52 -30.38 -9.01
CA ALA A 456 -24.55 -29.69 -7.72
C ALA A 456 -23.22 -28.99 -7.43
N LEU A 457 -22.09 -29.64 -7.73
CA LEU A 457 -20.77 -29.04 -7.60
C LEU A 457 -20.60 -27.81 -8.52
N ILE A 458 -21.00 -27.92 -9.79
CA ILE A 458 -20.95 -26.81 -10.75
C ILE A 458 -21.88 -25.67 -10.29
N GLY A 459 -23.08 -25.98 -9.82
CA GLY A 459 -24.02 -25.00 -9.27
C GLY A 459 -23.46 -24.29 -8.05
N PHE A 460 -22.81 -25.02 -7.14
CA PHE A 460 -22.17 -24.45 -5.95
C PHE A 460 -20.97 -23.57 -6.30
N ALA A 461 -20.14 -24.00 -7.26
CA ALA A 461 -19.03 -23.18 -7.77
C ALA A 461 -19.53 -21.91 -8.48
N GLY A 462 -20.59 -22.01 -9.28
CA GLY A 462 -21.23 -20.87 -9.92
C GLY A 462 -21.86 -19.89 -8.92
N LEU A 463 -22.49 -20.40 -7.87
CA LEU A 463 -23.07 -19.60 -6.80
C LEU A 463 -21.97 -18.89 -5.98
N ALA A 464 -20.89 -19.59 -5.63
CA ALA A 464 -19.73 -18.99 -4.95
C ALA A 464 -19.10 -17.88 -5.80
N TRP A 465 -18.95 -18.09 -7.11
CA TRP A 465 -18.45 -17.07 -8.04
C TRP A 465 -19.40 -15.88 -8.17
N PHE A 466 -20.71 -16.12 -8.28
CA PHE A 466 -21.71 -15.05 -8.37
C PHE A 466 -21.75 -14.21 -7.10
N GLN A 467 -21.70 -14.83 -5.92
CA GLN A 467 -21.60 -14.09 -4.66
C GLN A 467 -20.28 -13.30 -4.59
N LEU A 468 -19.15 -13.85 -5.04
CA LEU A 468 -17.88 -13.13 -5.07
C LEU A 468 -17.93 -11.89 -5.98
N GLN A 469 -18.67 -11.97 -7.09
CA GLN A 469 -18.91 -10.80 -7.94
C GLN A 469 -19.80 -9.75 -7.27
N GLN A 470 -20.80 -10.15 -6.48
CA GLN A 470 -21.74 -9.23 -5.83
C GLN A 470 -21.18 -8.57 -4.57
N TYR A 471 -20.52 -9.35 -3.70
CA TYR A 471 -19.96 -8.85 -2.44
C TYR A 471 -18.60 -8.20 -2.60
N GLU A 472 -18.00 -8.34 -3.79
CA GLU A 472 -16.80 -7.63 -4.23
C GLU A 472 -15.52 -7.90 -3.41
N SER A 473 -15.60 -8.70 -2.34
CA SER A 473 -14.53 -9.13 -1.44
C SER A 473 -14.83 -10.51 -0.84
N PRO A 474 -13.81 -11.38 -0.63
CA PRO A 474 -13.93 -12.61 0.17
C PRO A 474 -14.22 -12.39 1.66
N LEU A 475 -14.08 -11.15 2.13
CA LEU A 475 -14.38 -10.76 3.50
C LEU A 475 -15.81 -10.20 3.55
N SER A 476 -16.63 -10.76 4.44
CA SER A 476 -18.01 -10.31 4.65
C SER A 476 -18.25 -10.08 6.14
N GLY A 477 -19.00 -9.02 6.47
CA GLY A 477 -19.33 -8.71 7.85
C GLY A 477 -20.68 -9.32 8.27
N VAL A 478 -20.70 -10.05 9.39
CA VAL A 478 -21.96 -10.38 10.10
C VAL A 478 -21.97 -9.57 11.39
N ALA A 479 -23.04 -8.80 11.62
CA ALA A 479 -23.21 -7.97 12.82
C ALA A 479 -22.09 -6.93 13.09
N GLY A 480 -21.52 -6.32 12.05
CA GLY A 480 -20.52 -5.25 12.18
C GLY A 480 -19.08 -5.70 12.42
N THR A 481 -18.81 -7.02 12.44
CA THR A 481 -17.45 -7.57 12.52
C THR A 481 -17.03 -8.15 11.17
N LEU A 482 -15.91 -7.68 10.60
CA LEU A 482 -15.34 -8.26 9.38
C LEU A 482 -14.90 -9.70 9.65
N GLY A 483 -15.42 -10.66 8.87
CA GLY A 483 -15.06 -12.07 8.95
C GLY A 483 -14.75 -12.66 7.57
N ILE A 484 -14.12 -13.83 7.57
CA ILE A 484 -13.86 -14.58 6.33
C ILE A 484 -15.13 -15.33 5.95
N ASP A 485 -15.67 -15.10 4.75
CA ASP A 485 -16.74 -15.94 4.22
C ASP A 485 -16.12 -17.20 3.57
N PRO A 486 -16.31 -18.40 4.17
CA PRO A 486 -15.74 -19.62 3.63
C PRO A 486 -16.27 -19.97 2.24
N LEU A 487 -17.48 -19.54 1.87
CA LEU A 487 -18.04 -19.77 0.55
C LEU A 487 -17.33 -18.93 -0.50
N LEU A 488 -17.16 -17.63 -0.25
CA LEU A 488 -16.48 -16.70 -1.16
C LEU A 488 -15.00 -17.07 -1.35
N ALA A 489 -14.31 -17.37 -0.26
CA ALA A 489 -12.90 -17.77 -0.30
C ALA A 489 -12.68 -19.14 -0.99
N SER A 490 -13.73 -19.96 -1.09
CA SER A 490 -13.68 -21.26 -1.80
C SER A 490 -14.03 -21.18 -3.30
N ALA A 491 -14.41 -20.01 -3.83
CA ALA A 491 -14.83 -19.86 -5.22
C ALA A 491 -13.77 -20.31 -6.24
N GLY A 492 -12.51 -19.87 -6.08
CA GLY A 492 -11.39 -20.31 -6.94
C GLY A 492 -11.12 -21.82 -6.87
N PRO A 493 -10.88 -22.39 -5.67
CA PRO A 493 -10.66 -23.82 -5.49
C PRO A 493 -11.83 -24.70 -6.00
N LEU A 494 -13.07 -24.30 -5.75
CA LEU A 494 -14.26 -24.98 -6.26
C LEU A 494 -14.38 -24.83 -7.78
N GLY A 495 -14.05 -23.67 -8.33
CA GLY A 495 -14.00 -23.43 -9.77
C GLY A 495 -13.01 -24.35 -10.48
N VAL A 496 -11.82 -24.55 -9.91
CA VAL A 496 -10.82 -25.50 -10.44
C VAL A 496 -11.34 -26.94 -10.41
N LEU A 497 -11.92 -27.37 -9.29
CA LEU A 497 -12.47 -28.71 -9.15
C LEU A 497 -13.66 -28.95 -10.10
N ALA A 498 -14.61 -28.01 -10.15
CA ALA A 498 -15.77 -28.06 -11.03
C ALA A 498 -15.36 -28.03 -12.51
N GLY A 499 -14.42 -27.15 -12.88
CA GLY A 499 -13.89 -27.05 -14.23
C GLY A 499 -13.19 -28.32 -14.69
N ALA A 500 -12.36 -28.93 -13.84
CA ALA A 500 -11.68 -30.19 -14.16
C ALA A 500 -12.66 -31.36 -14.32
N VAL A 501 -13.68 -31.46 -13.45
CA VAL A 501 -14.74 -32.48 -13.55
C VAL A 501 -15.59 -32.27 -14.81
N LEU A 502 -15.99 -31.04 -15.10
CA LEU A 502 -16.76 -30.68 -16.29
C LEU A 502 -15.98 -31.01 -17.57
N ALA A 503 -14.71 -30.65 -17.64
CA ALA A 503 -13.86 -30.92 -18.81
C ALA A 503 -13.72 -32.43 -19.07
N LEU A 504 -13.61 -33.26 -18.03
CA LEU A 504 -13.59 -34.72 -18.19
C LEU A 504 -14.94 -35.30 -18.61
N ARG A 505 -16.05 -34.68 -18.24
CA ARG A 505 -17.38 -35.08 -18.74
C ARG A 505 -17.59 -34.71 -20.21
N LEU A 506 -16.95 -33.64 -20.66
CA LEU A 506 -16.94 -33.23 -22.06
C LEU A 506 -15.95 -34.05 -22.91
N LEU A 507 -15.11 -34.87 -22.27
CA LEU A 507 -14.14 -35.70 -22.98
C LEU A 507 -14.80 -36.78 -23.88
N PRO A 508 -15.72 -37.64 -23.40
CA PRO A 508 -16.39 -38.63 -24.27
C PRO A 508 -17.09 -38.07 -25.51
N PRO A 509 -17.80 -36.91 -25.48
CA PRO A 509 -18.34 -36.33 -26.71
C PRO A 509 -17.25 -35.72 -27.60
N LEU A 510 -16.19 -35.13 -27.04
CA LEU A 510 -15.05 -34.62 -27.80
C LEU A 510 -14.30 -35.73 -28.54
N THR A 511 -14.04 -36.86 -27.87
CA THR A 511 -13.37 -38.01 -28.51
C THR A 511 -14.20 -38.58 -29.64
N ARG A 512 -15.53 -38.68 -29.49
CA ARG A 512 -16.44 -39.09 -30.59
C ARG A 512 -16.42 -38.13 -31.78
N LEU A 513 -16.27 -36.82 -31.53
CA LEU A 513 -16.15 -35.81 -32.59
C LEU A 513 -14.81 -35.93 -33.34
N LEU A 514 -13.74 -36.19 -32.59
CA LEU A 514 -12.40 -36.46 -33.13
C LEU A 514 -12.35 -37.76 -33.94
N GLU A 515 -12.96 -38.85 -33.45
CA GLU A 515 -13.09 -40.12 -34.16
C GLU A 515 -13.71 -39.90 -35.55
N ARG A 516 -14.81 -39.14 -35.64
CA ARG A 516 -15.47 -38.79 -36.92
C ARG A 516 -14.57 -38.03 -37.91
N ARG A 517 -13.55 -37.30 -37.43
CA ARG A 517 -12.60 -36.58 -38.28
C ARG A 517 -11.34 -37.39 -38.61
N VAL A 518 -10.94 -38.30 -37.73
CA VAL A 518 -9.72 -39.11 -37.84
C VAL A 518 -9.92 -40.36 -38.71
N ASP A 519 -11.15 -40.87 -38.84
CA ASP A 519 -11.51 -42.03 -39.69
C ASP A 519 -11.21 -41.85 -41.20
N ARG A 520 -10.64 -40.70 -41.61
CA ARG A 520 -10.25 -40.39 -42.99
C ARG A 520 -8.75 -40.60 -43.32
N ARG A 521 -7.89 -41.08 -42.40
CA ARG A 521 -6.43 -41.26 -42.67
C ARG A 521 -5.83 -42.59 -42.15
N PRO A 522 -4.78 -43.16 -42.79
CA PRO A 522 -4.39 -44.56 -42.63
C PRO A 522 -3.29 -44.81 -41.57
N TRP A 523 -3.46 -44.33 -40.32
CA TRP A 523 -2.46 -44.51 -39.24
C TRP A 523 -2.98 -45.45 -38.13
N PHE A 524 -2.81 -46.77 -38.34
CA PHE A 524 -3.38 -47.86 -37.53
C PHE A 524 -2.96 -47.87 -36.04
N ALA A 525 -1.72 -47.44 -35.73
CA ALA A 525 -1.22 -47.38 -34.36
C ALA A 525 -1.80 -46.23 -33.53
N ALA A 526 -2.10 -45.09 -34.17
CA ALA A 526 -2.76 -43.96 -33.51
C ALA A 526 -4.25 -44.25 -33.27
N GLN A 527 -4.90 -44.95 -34.19
CA GLN A 527 -6.30 -45.39 -34.06
C GLN A 527 -6.52 -46.30 -32.85
N LEU A 528 -5.64 -47.30 -32.61
CA LEU A 528 -5.79 -48.22 -31.48
C LEU A 528 -5.64 -47.51 -30.12
N GLY A 529 -4.70 -46.57 -29.99
CA GLY A 529 -4.53 -45.78 -28.76
C GLY A 529 -5.70 -44.85 -28.46
N VAL A 530 -6.22 -44.16 -29.48
CA VAL A 530 -7.37 -43.23 -29.35
C VAL A 530 -8.68 -43.98 -29.11
N TRP A 531 -8.92 -45.10 -29.82
CA TRP A 531 -10.14 -45.92 -29.64
C TRP A 531 -10.18 -46.63 -28.28
N GLN A 532 -9.04 -47.03 -27.70
CA GLN A 532 -8.98 -47.61 -26.37
C GLN A 532 -9.20 -46.56 -25.26
N ALA A 533 -8.64 -45.35 -25.44
CA ALA A 533 -8.85 -44.22 -24.53
C ALA A 533 -10.34 -43.80 -24.45
N GLY A 534 -11.08 -43.87 -25.56
CA GLY A 534 -12.52 -43.53 -25.60
C GLY A 534 -13.47 -44.58 -24.97
N ARG A 535 -13.03 -45.84 -24.83
CA ARG A 535 -13.90 -46.97 -24.40
C ARG A 535 -13.68 -47.43 -22.95
N ARG A 536 -12.55 -47.09 -22.32
CA ARG A 536 -12.27 -47.43 -20.91
C ARG A 536 -11.75 -46.19 -20.17
N PRO A 537 -12.58 -45.47 -19.41
CA PRO A 537 -12.17 -44.21 -18.81
C PRO A 537 -11.16 -44.46 -17.67
N HIS A 538 -9.88 -44.25 -17.96
CA HIS A 538 -8.81 -44.02 -16.97
C HIS A 538 -8.94 -42.61 -16.35
N ALA A 539 -10.15 -42.22 -15.96
CA ALA A 539 -10.49 -40.82 -15.62
C ALA A 539 -9.79 -40.32 -14.34
N GLY A 540 -9.43 -41.21 -13.41
CA GLY A 540 -8.87 -40.82 -12.11
C GLY A 540 -7.49 -40.14 -12.19
N PRO A 541 -6.48 -40.80 -12.75
CA PRO A 541 -5.14 -40.23 -12.91
C PRO A 541 -5.08 -39.01 -13.83
N VAL A 542 -5.87 -39.02 -14.91
CA VAL A 542 -5.97 -37.86 -15.82
C VAL A 542 -6.60 -36.67 -15.11
N LEU A 543 -7.61 -36.88 -14.27
CA LEU A 543 -8.16 -35.84 -13.41
C LEU A 543 -7.14 -35.31 -12.43
N LEU A 544 -6.34 -36.18 -11.79
CA LEU A 544 -5.29 -35.72 -10.88
C LEU A 544 -4.26 -34.86 -11.61
N LEU A 545 -3.79 -35.28 -12.79
CA LEU A 545 -2.86 -34.51 -13.61
C LEU A 545 -3.47 -33.17 -14.03
N ALA A 546 -4.72 -33.18 -14.51
CA ALA A 546 -5.43 -31.97 -14.91
C ALA A 546 -5.65 -31.01 -13.73
N LEU A 547 -6.03 -31.54 -12.57
CA LEU A 547 -6.21 -30.77 -11.33
C LEU A 547 -4.89 -30.19 -10.85
N SER A 548 -3.80 -30.96 -10.85
CA SER A 548 -2.47 -30.47 -10.49
C SER A 548 -1.98 -29.36 -11.42
N VAL A 549 -2.18 -29.50 -12.74
CA VAL A 549 -1.83 -28.45 -13.70
C VAL A 549 -2.73 -27.24 -13.51
N ALA A 550 -4.04 -27.40 -13.30
CA ALA A 550 -4.96 -26.30 -13.04
C ALA A 550 -4.63 -25.53 -11.76
N VAL A 551 -4.37 -26.25 -10.65
CA VAL A 551 -3.95 -25.67 -9.36
C VAL A 551 -2.62 -24.93 -9.52
N SER A 552 -1.63 -25.55 -10.18
CA SER A 552 -0.34 -24.89 -10.42
C SER A 552 -0.48 -23.65 -11.31
N THR A 553 -1.28 -23.73 -12.38
CA THR A 553 -1.53 -22.60 -13.30
C THR A 553 -2.21 -21.46 -12.55
N LEU A 554 -3.29 -21.75 -11.82
CA LEU A 554 -4.00 -20.78 -10.99
C LEU A 554 -3.03 -20.12 -9.99
N ALA A 555 -2.24 -20.90 -9.27
CA ALA A 555 -1.30 -20.39 -8.29
C ALA A 555 -0.25 -19.44 -8.89
N TRP A 556 0.37 -19.82 -10.02
CA TRP A 556 1.33 -18.96 -10.72
C TRP A 556 0.68 -17.67 -11.25
N THR A 557 -0.52 -17.77 -11.82
CA THR A 557 -1.24 -16.60 -12.32
C THR A 557 -1.68 -15.64 -11.22
N LEU A 558 -2.18 -16.15 -10.08
CA LEU A 558 -2.56 -15.31 -8.94
C LEU A 558 -1.33 -14.64 -8.32
N ALA A 559 -0.21 -15.36 -8.21
CA ALA A 559 1.03 -14.79 -7.69
C ALA A 559 1.60 -13.69 -8.61
N ALA A 560 1.55 -13.90 -9.93
CA ALA A 560 1.94 -12.90 -10.92
C ALA A 560 1.00 -11.68 -10.91
N THR A 561 -0.31 -11.91 -10.81
CA THR A 561 -1.32 -10.86 -10.74
C THR A 561 -1.15 -10.02 -9.47
N ALA A 562 -0.93 -10.66 -8.31
CA ALA A 562 -0.67 -9.96 -7.05
C ALA A 562 0.59 -9.09 -7.13
N ARG A 563 1.68 -9.61 -7.72
CA ARG A 563 2.92 -8.85 -7.93
C ARG A 563 2.70 -7.65 -8.85
N GLN A 564 2.00 -7.83 -9.98
CA GLN A 564 1.72 -6.73 -10.89
C GLN A 564 0.83 -5.68 -10.22
N SER A 565 -0.19 -6.10 -9.46
CA SER A 565 -1.10 -5.21 -8.73
C SER A 565 -0.35 -4.32 -7.74
N GLN A 566 0.68 -4.83 -7.05
CA GLN A 566 1.52 -4.01 -6.16
C GLN A 566 2.30 -2.93 -6.91
N VAL A 567 2.85 -3.27 -8.09
CA VAL A 567 3.57 -2.31 -8.94
C VAL A 567 2.60 -1.26 -9.48
N ASP A 568 1.43 -1.69 -9.97
CA ASP A 568 0.39 -0.79 -10.49
C ASP A 568 -0.11 0.18 -9.41
N GLN A 569 -0.27 -0.29 -8.16
CA GLN A 569 -0.63 0.56 -7.01
C GLN A 569 0.49 1.55 -6.65
N ALA A 570 1.76 1.13 -6.70
CA ALA A 570 2.89 2.03 -6.45
C ALA A 570 2.98 3.12 -7.52
N ASP A 571 2.84 2.75 -8.80
CA ASP A 571 2.80 3.68 -9.92
C ASP A 571 1.62 4.65 -9.80
N HIS A 572 0.43 4.16 -9.42
CA HIS A 572 -0.75 4.99 -9.21
C HIS A 572 -0.65 5.90 -7.98
N THR A 573 -0.01 5.45 -6.90
CA THR A 573 0.20 6.24 -5.68
C THR A 573 1.20 7.37 -5.92
N ALA A 574 2.27 7.11 -6.68
CA ALA A 574 3.23 8.15 -7.06
C ALA A 574 2.65 9.13 -8.08
N GLY A 575 1.98 8.62 -9.11
CA GLY A 575 1.37 9.37 -10.21
C GLY A 575 2.34 9.97 -11.23
N ALA A 576 3.61 10.14 -10.86
CA ALA A 576 4.73 10.52 -11.73
C ALA A 576 5.96 9.62 -11.44
N ASP A 577 7.10 9.89 -12.09
CA ASP A 577 8.33 9.19 -11.71
C ASP A 577 8.79 9.57 -10.30
N LEU A 578 8.81 10.87 -10.00
CA LEU A 578 9.00 11.41 -8.65
C LEU A 578 7.91 12.43 -8.37
N ARG A 579 7.34 12.40 -7.17
CA ARG A 579 6.42 13.43 -6.67
C ARG A 579 7.02 14.06 -5.42
N LEU A 580 7.29 15.35 -5.48
CA LEU A 580 7.99 16.07 -4.42
C LEU A 580 6.98 16.99 -3.73
N VAL A 581 6.70 16.75 -2.45
CA VAL A 581 5.67 17.46 -1.68
C VAL A 581 6.35 18.50 -0.80
N GLU A 582 5.94 19.76 -0.93
CA GLU A 582 6.44 20.85 -0.08
C GLU A 582 5.81 20.73 1.32
N THR A 583 6.65 20.72 2.36
CA THR A 583 6.18 20.65 3.75
C THR A 583 6.15 22.03 4.42
N ALA A 584 6.86 23.01 3.85
CA ALA A 584 6.89 24.38 4.37
C ALA A 584 5.73 25.23 3.89
N TRP A 585 5.36 26.23 4.70
CA TRP A 585 4.33 27.21 4.37
C TRP A 585 4.69 28.13 3.21
N SER A 586 5.97 28.24 2.83
CA SER A 586 6.45 29.04 1.70
C SER A 586 7.48 28.28 0.87
N VAL A 587 7.32 28.30 -0.44
CA VAL A 587 8.28 27.69 -1.38
C VAL A 587 9.48 28.61 -1.55
N PRO A 588 10.73 28.13 -1.35
CA PRO A 588 11.92 28.95 -1.58
C PRO A 588 11.96 29.50 -3.01
N PRO A 589 12.34 30.77 -3.23
CA PRO A 589 12.40 31.36 -4.57
C PRO A 589 13.28 30.57 -5.56
N ALA A 590 14.33 29.91 -5.06
CA ALA A 590 15.26 29.10 -5.86
C ALA A 590 14.81 27.63 -6.06
N ARG A 591 13.61 27.23 -5.61
CA ARG A 591 13.18 25.82 -5.67
C ARG A 591 13.14 25.28 -7.09
N VAL A 592 12.60 26.05 -8.03
CA VAL A 592 12.53 25.66 -9.45
C VAL A 592 13.92 25.34 -9.99
N ASP A 593 14.91 26.16 -9.67
CA ASP A 593 16.31 25.98 -10.09
C ASP A 593 16.93 24.73 -9.46
N GLN A 594 16.65 24.47 -8.18
CA GLN A 594 17.11 23.26 -7.49
C GLN A 594 16.57 21.99 -8.15
N LEU A 595 15.28 22.00 -8.53
CA LEU A 595 14.63 20.87 -9.19
C LEU A 595 15.14 20.66 -10.62
N ALA A 596 15.32 21.74 -11.38
CA ALA A 596 15.88 21.68 -12.73
C ALA A 596 17.36 21.23 -12.73
N ALA A 597 18.11 21.50 -11.66
CA ALA A 597 19.49 21.06 -11.50
C ALA A 597 19.63 19.57 -11.13
N LEU A 598 18.53 18.89 -10.79
CA LEU A 598 18.58 17.47 -10.41
C LEU A 598 19.01 16.60 -11.60
N PRO A 599 19.90 15.61 -11.37
CA PRO A 599 20.42 14.77 -12.43
C PRO A 599 19.32 13.91 -13.05
N GLY A 600 19.13 14.02 -14.37
CA GLY A 600 18.19 13.17 -15.10
C GLY A 600 16.72 13.61 -15.00
N VAL A 601 16.42 14.76 -14.42
CA VAL A 601 15.09 15.39 -14.55
C VAL A 601 14.91 15.90 -15.97
N THR A 602 13.76 15.57 -16.57
CA THR A 602 13.39 16.00 -17.93
C THR A 602 12.32 17.08 -17.90
N THR A 603 11.31 16.90 -17.06
CA THR A 603 10.18 17.82 -16.87
C THR A 603 9.81 17.84 -15.40
N ALA A 604 9.50 19.02 -14.84
CA ALA A 604 8.99 19.19 -13.48
C ALA A 604 7.79 20.14 -13.51
N LEU A 605 6.61 19.61 -13.22
CA LEU A 605 5.36 20.35 -13.25
C LEU A 605 4.95 20.79 -11.83
N PRO A 606 4.66 22.08 -11.61
CA PRO A 606 4.05 22.52 -10.36
C PRO A 606 2.62 22.00 -10.26
N ALA A 607 2.18 21.70 -9.03
CA ALA A 607 0.82 21.28 -8.76
C ALA A 607 0.27 21.90 -7.46
N TRP A 608 -1.02 22.21 -7.47
CA TRP A 608 -1.78 22.58 -6.28
C TRP A 608 -2.72 21.46 -5.90
N ARG A 609 -2.66 21.05 -4.63
CA ARG A 609 -3.59 20.09 -4.05
C ARG A 609 -4.40 20.76 -2.95
N THR A 610 -5.71 20.54 -3.00
CA THR A 610 -6.60 20.81 -1.87
C THR A 610 -7.59 19.68 -1.68
N ARG A 611 -8.14 19.59 -0.48
CA ARG A 611 -9.19 18.66 -0.12
C ARG A 611 -10.42 19.45 0.29
N MET A 612 -11.58 19.03 -0.19
CA MET A 612 -12.89 19.62 0.16
C MET A 612 -13.91 18.51 0.35
N ASP A 613 -14.98 18.79 1.09
CA ASP A 613 -16.10 17.86 1.23
C ASP A 613 -17.20 18.21 0.23
N THR A 614 -17.64 17.24 -0.57
CA THR A 614 -18.66 17.43 -1.61
C THR A 614 -19.94 16.65 -1.36
N GLY A 615 -21.06 17.23 -1.77
CA GLY A 615 -22.40 16.64 -1.66
C GLY A 615 -22.94 16.59 -0.22
N GLU A 616 -24.14 16.06 -0.05
CA GLU A 616 -24.83 15.99 1.25
C GLU A 616 -24.13 15.09 2.28
N LYS A 617 -23.35 14.10 1.80
CA LYS A 617 -22.63 13.15 2.65
C LYS A 617 -21.27 13.66 3.11
N ALA A 618 -20.91 14.91 2.79
CA ALA A 618 -19.58 15.46 3.02
C ALA A 618 -18.47 14.50 2.49
N THR A 619 -18.59 14.10 1.22
CA THR A 619 -17.68 13.14 0.61
C THR A 619 -16.31 13.80 0.41
N PRO A 620 -15.24 13.29 1.04
CA PRO A 620 -13.92 13.89 0.87
C PRO A 620 -13.49 13.81 -0.60
N THR A 621 -13.18 14.96 -1.16
CA THR A 621 -12.89 15.15 -2.58
C THR A 621 -11.57 15.89 -2.73
N THR A 622 -10.62 15.28 -3.43
CA THR A 622 -9.35 15.96 -3.74
C THR A 622 -9.48 16.77 -5.02
N VAL A 623 -9.06 18.02 -5.00
CA VAL A 623 -8.88 18.85 -6.20
C VAL A 623 -7.39 18.99 -6.44
N LEU A 624 -6.93 18.50 -7.60
CA LEU A 624 -5.56 18.59 -8.05
C LEU A 624 -5.50 19.50 -9.27
N ALA A 625 -4.73 20.57 -9.21
CA ALA A 625 -4.47 21.45 -10.34
C ALA A 625 -3.05 21.26 -10.85
N LEU A 626 -2.92 21.04 -12.16
CA LEU A 626 -1.64 20.92 -12.87
C LEU A 626 -1.81 21.36 -14.33
N ASP A 627 -0.71 21.65 -15.02
CA ASP A 627 -0.73 21.97 -16.44
C ASP A 627 -1.13 20.76 -17.28
N THR A 628 -2.38 20.71 -17.71
CA THR A 628 -2.92 19.55 -18.43
C THR A 628 -2.32 19.39 -19.83
N ALA A 629 -1.75 20.44 -20.42
CA ALA A 629 -1.08 20.38 -21.72
C ALA A 629 0.29 19.69 -21.62
N ALA A 630 1.04 19.95 -20.54
CA ALA A 630 2.35 19.34 -20.30
C ALA A 630 2.28 18.01 -19.52
N ALA A 631 1.12 17.70 -18.92
CA ALA A 631 0.94 16.52 -18.07
C ALA A 631 1.06 15.17 -18.79
N GLY A 632 0.91 15.11 -20.12
CA GLY A 632 0.79 13.85 -20.86
C GLY A 632 1.94 12.86 -20.65
N ASP A 633 3.17 13.37 -20.54
CA ASP A 633 4.38 12.54 -20.33
C ASP A 633 4.77 12.38 -18.85
N VAL A 634 4.22 13.23 -17.96
CA VAL A 634 4.53 13.26 -16.53
C VAL A 634 3.51 12.45 -15.72
N LEU A 635 2.23 12.63 -15.99
CA LEU A 635 1.12 11.95 -15.33
C LEU A 635 1.00 10.53 -15.88
N ARG A 636 1.30 9.54 -15.05
CA ARG A 636 1.23 8.13 -15.41
C ARG A 636 -0.15 7.57 -15.07
N LEU A 637 -0.97 7.35 -16.10
CA LEU A 637 -2.23 6.65 -15.97
C LEU A 637 -2.18 5.29 -16.68
N ARG A 638 -2.75 4.26 -16.06
CA ARG A 638 -2.91 2.94 -16.69
C ARG A 638 -4.00 3.02 -17.77
N SER A 639 -3.79 2.35 -18.90
CA SER A 639 -4.61 2.49 -20.11
C SER A 639 -6.08 2.08 -19.97
N ASP A 640 -6.42 1.26 -18.98
CA ASP A 640 -7.81 0.83 -18.70
C ASP A 640 -8.59 1.82 -17.82
N LEU A 641 -7.92 2.79 -17.18
CA LEU A 641 -8.54 3.83 -16.34
C LEU A 641 -8.99 5.06 -17.15
N GLY A 642 -8.70 5.08 -18.45
CA GLY A 642 -9.02 6.17 -19.37
C GLY A 642 -7.90 6.41 -20.37
N ASP A 643 -8.27 7.02 -21.51
CA ASP A 643 -7.31 7.55 -22.47
C ASP A 643 -6.84 8.93 -21.97
N ALA A 644 -5.90 8.93 -21.01
CA ALA A 644 -5.36 10.16 -20.42
C ALA A 644 -4.87 11.15 -21.48
N PRO A 645 -4.07 10.76 -22.50
CA PRO A 645 -3.66 11.68 -23.56
C PRO A 645 -4.83 12.38 -24.25
N ALA A 646 -5.89 11.64 -24.62
CA ALA A 646 -7.05 12.23 -25.29
C ALA A 646 -7.85 13.16 -24.37
N GLN A 647 -8.06 12.77 -23.11
CA GLN A 647 -8.80 13.57 -22.13
C GLN A 647 -8.03 14.83 -21.72
N LEU A 648 -6.73 14.71 -21.47
CA LEU A 648 -5.84 15.83 -21.17
C LEU A 648 -5.76 16.80 -22.35
N ALA A 649 -5.67 16.30 -23.58
CA ALA A 649 -5.72 17.13 -24.79
C ALA A 649 -7.05 17.89 -24.93
N ALA A 650 -8.18 17.29 -24.55
CA ALA A 650 -9.48 17.97 -24.56
C ALA A 650 -9.56 19.11 -23.54
N VAL A 651 -8.99 18.93 -22.34
CA VAL A 651 -8.89 20.00 -21.33
C VAL A 651 -7.92 21.08 -21.79
N ALA A 652 -6.75 20.69 -22.31
CA ALA A 652 -5.74 21.61 -22.83
C ALA A 652 -6.29 22.47 -23.98
N ALA A 653 -7.19 21.94 -24.81
CA ALA A 653 -7.84 22.71 -25.87
C ALA A 653 -8.81 23.79 -25.33
N ALA A 654 -9.34 23.61 -24.12
CA ALA A 654 -10.17 24.60 -23.43
C ALA A 654 -9.37 25.47 -22.44
N SER A 655 -8.07 25.20 -22.28
CA SER A 655 -7.17 25.94 -21.40
C SER A 655 -6.95 27.37 -21.91
N HIS A 656 -6.85 28.31 -20.99
CA HIS A 656 -6.51 29.69 -21.27
C HIS A 656 -5.52 30.20 -20.22
N ARG A 657 -4.64 31.11 -20.65
CA ARG A 657 -3.60 31.72 -19.81
C ARG A 657 -3.94 33.17 -19.54
N GLN A 658 -3.56 33.64 -18.36
CA GLN A 658 -3.65 35.03 -17.98
C GLN A 658 -2.92 35.88 -19.04
N PRO A 659 -3.57 36.91 -19.60
CA PRO A 659 -2.90 37.82 -20.51
C PRO A 659 -1.75 38.53 -19.77
N GLY A 660 -0.66 38.80 -20.48
CA GLY A 660 0.55 39.40 -19.93
C GLY A 660 1.64 39.54 -20.97
N VAL A 661 2.79 40.09 -20.55
CA VAL A 661 3.92 40.37 -21.43
C VAL A 661 4.98 39.28 -21.28
N ASP A 662 5.29 38.58 -22.37
CA ASP A 662 6.33 37.56 -22.38
C ASP A 662 7.71 38.20 -22.16
N LEU A 663 8.49 37.65 -21.22
CA LEU A 663 9.85 38.09 -20.99
C LEU A 663 10.81 37.45 -22.01
N PRO A 664 11.77 38.20 -22.57
CA PRO A 664 12.78 37.64 -23.47
C PRO A 664 13.57 36.51 -22.81
N GLU A 665 13.90 35.46 -23.59
CA GLU A 665 14.75 34.37 -23.09
C GLU A 665 16.11 34.90 -22.62
N GLY A 666 16.58 34.40 -21.47
CA GLY A 666 17.84 34.83 -20.86
C GLY A 666 17.75 36.11 -20.02
N THR A 667 16.54 36.61 -19.74
CA THR A 667 16.32 37.68 -18.75
C THR A 667 16.64 37.19 -17.35
N THR A 668 17.49 37.90 -16.61
CA THR A 668 17.91 37.58 -15.24
C THR A 668 17.31 38.51 -14.19
N ALA A 669 16.94 39.74 -14.56
CA ALA A 669 16.33 40.70 -13.65
C ALA A 669 15.37 41.65 -14.39
N VAL A 670 14.47 42.30 -13.63
CA VAL A 670 13.65 43.43 -14.10
C VAL A 670 14.00 44.66 -13.29
N ARG A 671 14.20 45.79 -13.96
CA ARG A 671 14.48 47.08 -13.32
C ARG A 671 13.44 48.13 -13.65
N GLY A 672 13.26 49.09 -12.76
CA GLY A 672 12.35 50.22 -12.96
C GLY A 672 12.38 51.21 -11.79
N SER A 673 11.47 52.18 -11.81
CA SER A 673 11.28 53.14 -10.72
C SER A 673 9.81 53.25 -10.31
N LEU A 674 9.56 53.35 -9.00
CA LEU A 674 8.23 53.41 -8.40
C LEU A 674 8.07 54.63 -7.51
N ARG A 675 6.87 55.22 -7.54
CA ARG A 675 6.42 56.27 -6.62
C ARG A 675 5.01 56.02 -6.16
N ILE A 676 4.75 56.30 -4.89
CA ILE A 676 3.39 56.28 -4.32
C ILE A 676 3.17 57.62 -3.63
N THR A 677 2.28 58.42 -4.20
CA THR A 677 2.02 59.81 -3.76
C THR A 677 0.57 59.98 -3.34
N ASP A 678 0.34 60.90 -2.41
CA ASP A 678 -0.98 61.44 -2.08
C ASP A 678 -1.02 62.95 -2.47
N PRO A 679 -2.11 63.70 -2.22
CA PRO A 679 -2.18 65.13 -2.52
C PRO A 679 -1.18 66.00 -1.73
N ASP A 680 -0.67 65.51 -0.60
CA ASP A 680 0.25 66.23 0.30
C ASP A 680 1.73 65.92 0.01
N GLY A 681 2.02 64.92 -0.83
CA GLY A 681 3.36 64.62 -1.34
C GLY A 681 3.63 63.14 -1.48
N GLU A 682 4.84 62.73 -1.13
CA GLU A 682 5.22 61.32 -1.16
C GLU A 682 4.69 60.60 0.07
N TRP A 683 3.85 59.61 -0.16
CA TRP A 683 3.14 58.91 0.91
C TRP A 683 3.97 57.76 1.50
N ILE A 684 4.68 57.02 0.64
CA ILE A 684 5.54 55.90 1.05
C ILE A 684 6.96 56.18 0.56
N ALA A 685 7.88 56.35 1.51
CA ALA A 685 9.29 56.63 1.22
C ALA A 685 10.02 55.48 0.50
N ARG A 686 9.58 54.23 0.70
CA ARG A 686 10.14 53.03 0.05
C ARG A 686 9.03 52.23 -0.67
N PRO A 687 8.51 52.72 -1.81
CA PRO A 687 7.39 52.10 -2.50
C PRO A 687 7.72 50.69 -3.04
N ARG A 688 9.01 50.37 -3.20
CA ARG A 688 9.50 49.03 -3.57
C ARG A 688 9.27 47.97 -2.49
N ASP A 689 9.20 48.37 -1.21
CA ASP A 689 9.03 47.45 -0.07
C ASP A 689 7.58 46.93 0.03
N VAL A 690 6.63 47.65 -0.57
CA VAL A 690 5.19 47.35 -0.58
C VAL A 690 4.68 46.85 -1.93
N THR A 691 5.56 46.74 -2.95
CA THR A 691 5.19 46.33 -4.31
C THR A 691 5.92 45.04 -4.70
N ALA A 692 5.20 44.13 -5.36
CA ALA A 692 5.74 42.90 -5.93
C ALA A 692 5.31 42.72 -7.39
N LEU A 693 6.16 42.08 -8.18
CA LEU A 693 5.84 41.61 -9.53
C LEU A 693 5.06 40.29 -9.43
N LEU A 694 4.03 40.16 -10.25
CA LEU A 694 3.34 38.89 -10.49
C LEU A 694 3.82 38.34 -11.82
N LEU A 695 4.52 37.22 -11.76
CA LEU A 695 5.01 36.49 -12.91
C LEU A 695 4.28 35.16 -12.99
N THR A 696 3.85 34.75 -14.18
CA THR A 696 3.30 33.42 -14.40
C THR A 696 4.26 32.62 -15.29
N ASP A 697 4.56 31.39 -14.91
CA ASP A 697 5.37 30.49 -15.75
C ASP A 697 4.55 29.87 -16.90
N GLU A 698 5.19 29.04 -17.73
CA GLU A 698 4.50 28.39 -18.84
C GLU A 698 3.45 27.35 -18.40
N HIS A 699 3.55 26.85 -17.17
CA HIS A 699 2.67 25.86 -16.55
C HIS A 699 1.51 26.49 -15.73
N GLY A 700 1.47 27.82 -15.63
CA GLY A 700 0.44 28.54 -14.88
C GLY A 700 0.74 28.75 -13.39
N ALA A 701 1.93 28.39 -12.91
CA ALA A 701 2.33 28.73 -11.55
C ALA A 701 2.66 30.21 -11.45
N ILE A 702 2.16 30.84 -10.39
CA ILE A 702 2.31 32.28 -10.17
C ILE A 702 3.42 32.52 -9.16
N HIS A 703 4.45 33.24 -9.57
CA HIS A 703 5.56 33.69 -8.76
C HIS A 703 5.38 35.16 -8.38
N GLN A 704 5.36 35.43 -7.08
CA GLN A 704 5.38 36.78 -6.55
C GLN A 704 6.83 37.17 -6.22
N VAL A 705 7.38 38.14 -6.94
CA VAL A 705 8.76 38.61 -6.75
C VAL A 705 8.72 39.98 -6.07
N PRO A 706 9.08 40.10 -4.79
CA PRO A 706 9.17 41.39 -4.10
C PRO A 706 10.16 42.33 -4.81
N LEU A 707 9.84 43.62 -4.87
CA LEU A 707 10.74 44.63 -5.43
C LEU A 707 11.74 45.18 -4.41
N ALA A 708 11.66 44.72 -3.16
CA ALA A 708 12.67 44.90 -2.13
C ALA A 708 13.95 44.11 -2.51
N GLY A 709 14.72 44.64 -3.46
CA GLY A 709 16.04 44.14 -3.82
C GLY A 709 17.14 44.60 -2.84
N ASP A 710 18.39 44.24 -3.18
CA ASP A 710 19.61 44.57 -2.43
C ASP A 710 19.69 46.06 -2.05
N GLU A 711 20.37 46.41 -0.94
CA GLU A 711 20.39 47.74 -0.29
C GLU A 711 20.92 48.90 -1.17
N GLY A 712 20.30 49.17 -2.30
CA GLY A 712 20.61 50.29 -3.18
C GLY A 712 20.21 51.61 -2.54
N SER A 713 21.04 52.64 -2.73
CA SER A 713 20.90 53.98 -2.16
C SER A 713 19.66 54.76 -2.62
N ASP A 714 19.03 54.35 -3.73
CA ASP A 714 17.81 54.97 -4.26
C ASP A 714 16.59 54.18 -3.77
N ALA A 715 15.69 54.86 -3.05
CA ALA A 715 14.49 54.26 -2.48
C ALA A 715 13.36 54.02 -3.51
N HIS A 716 13.44 54.65 -4.69
CA HIS A 716 12.43 54.57 -5.74
C HIS A 716 12.81 53.59 -6.85
N ALA A 717 14.12 53.42 -7.10
CA ALA A 717 14.61 52.46 -8.07
C ALA A 717 14.60 51.03 -7.50
N PHE A 718 14.30 50.07 -8.36
CA PHE A 718 14.40 48.66 -8.04
C PHE A 718 15.08 47.90 -9.18
N GLU A 719 15.79 46.84 -8.81
CA GLU A 719 16.23 45.77 -9.69
C GLU A 719 15.92 44.45 -8.99
N ALA A 720 14.93 43.73 -9.51
CA ALA A 720 14.44 42.49 -8.93
C ALA A 720 14.96 41.30 -9.75
N ALA A 721 15.69 40.41 -9.09
CA ALA A 721 16.14 39.17 -9.70
C ALA A 721 14.95 38.25 -10.00
N LEU A 722 14.95 37.63 -11.18
CA LEU A 722 13.88 36.74 -11.62
C LEU A 722 14.25 35.27 -11.34
N PRO A 723 13.24 34.41 -11.10
CA PRO A 723 13.43 32.96 -11.15
C PRO A 723 13.97 32.55 -12.51
N ARG A 724 14.82 31.52 -12.60
CA ARG A 724 15.33 31.02 -13.89
C ARG A 724 14.38 30.02 -14.55
N THR A 725 13.08 30.22 -14.37
CA THR A 725 12.05 29.45 -15.04
C THR A 725 12.03 29.82 -16.54
N PRO A 726 11.98 28.85 -17.45
CA PRO A 726 11.80 29.17 -18.86
C PRO A 726 10.48 29.91 -19.09
N ARG A 727 10.50 30.87 -20.03
CA ARG A 727 9.30 31.55 -20.57
C ARG A 727 8.38 32.18 -19.52
N LEU A 728 8.96 32.91 -18.57
CA LEU A 728 8.19 33.72 -17.63
C LEU A 728 7.42 34.84 -18.35
N ARG A 729 6.20 35.09 -17.89
CA ARG A 729 5.33 36.15 -18.36
C ARG A 729 5.02 37.11 -17.22
N LEU A 730 5.17 38.41 -17.44
CA LEU A 730 4.72 39.44 -16.51
C LEU A 730 3.20 39.59 -16.62
N THR A 731 2.48 39.20 -15.57
CA THR A 731 1.00 39.21 -15.53
C THR A 731 0.43 40.25 -14.59
N GLY A 732 1.24 40.90 -13.75
CA GLY A 732 0.73 41.94 -12.88
C GLY A 732 1.73 42.58 -11.94
N PHE A 733 1.21 43.54 -11.16
CA PHE A 733 1.84 44.14 -10.00
C PHE A 733 0.89 44.02 -8.81
N ALA A 734 1.38 43.53 -7.67
CA ALA A 734 0.64 43.52 -6.42
C ALA A 734 1.22 44.56 -5.48
N VAL A 735 0.36 45.37 -4.86
CA VAL A 735 0.75 46.40 -3.90
C VAL A 735 -0.01 46.16 -2.61
N GLU A 736 0.72 45.98 -1.51
CA GLU A 736 0.16 45.83 -0.18
C GLU A 736 0.91 46.74 0.78
N GLY A 737 0.24 47.78 1.27
CA GLY A 737 0.86 48.82 2.08
C GLY A 737 0.13 49.10 3.40
N PRO A 738 0.63 50.10 4.17
CA PRO A 738 0.09 50.46 5.48
C PRO A 738 -1.35 51.01 5.41
N GLU A 739 -1.85 51.51 6.52
CA GLU A 739 -3.21 52.05 6.62
C GLU A 739 -3.42 53.26 5.69
N MET A 740 -4.50 53.23 4.90
CA MET A 740 -4.88 54.30 3.97
C MET A 740 -5.87 55.27 4.62
N PRO A 741 -5.60 56.58 4.64
CA PRO A 741 -6.56 57.58 5.10
C PRO A 741 -7.83 57.60 4.24
N GLY A 742 -9.00 57.55 4.88
CA GLY A 742 -10.29 57.62 4.18
C GLY A 742 -10.46 58.94 3.41
N GLY A 743 -10.89 58.86 2.15
CA GLY A 743 -11.17 60.04 1.30
C GLY A 743 -9.95 60.67 0.61
N VAL A 744 -8.74 60.14 0.80
CA VAL A 744 -7.52 60.59 0.12
C VAL A 744 -7.33 59.80 -1.19
N THR A 745 -6.90 60.49 -2.25
CA THR A 745 -6.56 59.84 -3.53
C THR A 745 -5.08 59.47 -3.53
N ILE A 746 -4.79 58.20 -3.79
CA ILE A 746 -3.43 57.66 -3.78
C ILE A 746 -3.04 57.29 -5.20
N VAL A 747 -1.87 57.77 -5.63
CA VAL A 747 -1.35 57.57 -6.98
C VAL A 747 -0.14 56.65 -6.91
N TRP A 748 -0.26 55.47 -7.49
CA TRP A 748 0.86 54.56 -7.73
C TRP A 748 1.37 54.77 -9.16
N GLN A 749 2.67 55.03 -9.32
CA GLN A 749 3.28 55.31 -10.61
C GLN A 749 4.55 54.48 -10.80
N LEU A 750 4.59 53.72 -11.89
CA LEU A 750 5.72 52.96 -12.41
C LEU A 750 6.30 53.65 -13.64
N SER A 751 7.62 53.73 -13.74
CA SER A 751 8.31 54.32 -14.90
C SER A 751 9.63 53.62 -15.22
N GLY A 752 9.93 53.48 -16.52
CA GLY A 752 11.21 52.99 -17.02
C GLY A 752 11.40 51.48 -16.87
N LEU A 753 10.33 50.69 -17.02
CA LEU A 753 10.38 49.24 -16.87
C LEU A 753 11.25 48.60 -17.97
N ALA A 754 12.28 47.84 -17.57
CA ALA A 754 13.19 47.18 -18.50
C ALA A 754 13.63 45.79 -17.99
N THR A 755 13.83 44.86 -18.92
CA THR A 755 14.43 43.55 -18.64
C THR A 755 15.94 43.64 -18.73
N VAL A 756 16.65 42.91 -17.87
CA VAL A 756 18.11 42.83 -17.83
C VAL A 756 18.50 41.41 -18.22
N GLY A 757 19.28 41.27 -19.29
CA GLY A 757 19.81 39.96 -19.73
C GLY A 757 21.09 39.57 -18.98
N ALA A 758 21.54 38.32 -19.15
CA ALA A 758 22.76 37.79 -18.53
C ALA A 758 24.04 38.60 -18.80
N GLY A 759 24.09 39.36 -19.90
CA GLY A 759 25.19 40.28 -20.24
C GLY A 759 25.09 41.67 -19.60
N GLY A 760 24.09 41.94 -18.76
CA GLY A 760 23.84 43.23 -18.12
C GLY A 760 23.16 44.28 -19.00
N SER A 761 22.79 43.94 -20.25
CA SER A 761 22.08 44.85 -21.15
C SER A 761 20.61 45.00 -20.75
N ALA A 762 20.14 46.24 -20.56
CA ALA A 762 18.75 46.54 -20.26
C ALA A 762 17.94 46.86 -21.53
N THR A 763 16.82 46.16 -21.74
CA THR A 763 15.89 46.40 -22.85
C THR A 763 14.52 46.83 -22.33
N PRO A 764 13.91 47.94 -22.83
CA PRO A 764 12.60 48.40 -22.37
C PRO A 764 11.51 47.33 -22.56
N LEU A 765 10.70 47.12 -21.53
CA LEU A 765 9.60 46.16 -21.54
C LEU A 765 8.28 46.92 -21.69
N LYS A 766 7.65 46.79 -22.86
CA LYS A 766 6.38 47.45 -23.15
C LYS A 766 5.20 46.69 -22.54
N LEU A 767 4.38 47.40 -21.77
CA LEU A 767 3.16 46.92 -21.13
C LEU A 767 1.92 47.05 -22.03
N ASP A 768 2.00 47.87 -23.07
CA ASP A 768 0.93 48.16 -24.03
C ASP A 768 1.00 47.24 -25.27
N GLY A 769 0.57 45.99 -25.11
CA GLY A 769 0.36 45.04 -26.22
C GLY A 769 -0.97 45.26 -26.96
N GLU A 770 -1.10 44.71 -28.18
CA GLU A 770 -2.36 44.80 -28.97
C GLU A 770 -3.55 44.20 -28.20
N GLY A 771 -4.53 45.05 -27.85
CA GLY A 771 -5.78 44.65 -27.20
C GLY A 771 -5.73 44.40 -25.70
N MET A 772 -4.60 44.70 -25.03
CA MET A 772 -4.44 44.43 -23.59
C MET A 772 -4.91 45.63 -22.74
N THR A 773 -5.94 45.40 -21.92
CA THR A 773 -6.45 46.41 -20.97
C THR A 773 -6.02 46.03 -19.56
N TRP A 774 -5.37 46.95 -18.85
CA TRP A 774 -4.97 46.74 -17.47
C TRP A 774 -6.04 47.30 -16.52
N GLY A 775 -6.30 46.60 -15.42
CA GLY A 775 -7.29 47.01 -14.41
C GLY A 775 -7.20 46.18 -13.13
N PRO A 776 -7.86 46.62 -12.04
CA PRO A 776 -7.91 45.88 -10.79
C PRO A 776 -8.97 44.74 -10.80
N PRO A 777 -8.82 43.72 -9.93
CA PRO A 777 -9.73 42.57 -9.78
C PRO A 777 -11.23 42.88 -9.76
N THR A 778 -11.57 43.82 -8.88
CA THR A 778 -12.89 44.25 -8.41
C THR A 778 -12.56 45.02 -7.14
N SER A 779 -12.97 46.28 -7.02
CA SER A 779 -12.70 47.07 -5.81
C SER A 779 -13.94 47.84 -5.38
N SER A 780 -14.16 47.93 -4.07
CA SER A 780 -14.96 48.99 -3.42
C SER A 780 -14.30 50.38 -3.52
N LEU A 781 -13.22 50.49 -4.29
CA LEU A 781 -12.46 51.71 -4.57
C LEU A 781 -12.77 52.18 -5.98
N SER A 782 -12.86 53.49 -6.18
CA SER A 782 -12.84 54.10 -7.51
C SER A 782 -11.39 54.09 -8.00
N VAL A 783 -11.13 53.44 -9.13
CA VAL A 783 -9.79 53.32 -9.69
C VAL A 783 -9.76 53.90 -11.10
N GLN A 784 -8.82 54.80 -11.37
CA GLN A 784 -8.47 55.21 -12.72
C GLN A 784 -7.06 54.74 -13.04
N GLN A 785 -6.88 54.11 -14.20
CA GLN A 785 -5.59 53.60 -14.62
C GLN A 785 -5.21 54.03 -16.04
N ARG A 786 -3.92 54.27 -16.24
CA ARG A 786 -3.32 54.57 -17.54
C ARG A 786 -2.02 53.78 -17.68
N VAL A 787 -1.92 52.97 -18.73
CA VAL A 787 -0.72 52.18 -19.05
C VAL A 787 -0.30 52.54 -20.47
N GLU A 788 0.92 53.04 -20.64
CA GLU A 788 1.48 53.50 -21.92
C GLU A 788 2.97 53.14 -21.97
N GLY A 789 3.40 52.43 -23.01
CA GLY A 789 4.78 51.97 -23.16
C GLY A 789 5.27 51.17 -21.95
N ASP A 790 6.35 51.62 -21.33
CA ASP A 790 7.01 51.07 -20.14
C ASP A 790 6.58 51.77 -18.84
N THR A 791 5.44 52.47 -18.84
CA THR A 791 4.91 53.24 -17.71
C THR A 791 3.49 52.84 -17.35
N ALA A 792 3.19 52.86 -16.05
CA ALA A 792 1.84 52.60 -15.54
C ALA A 792 1.51 53.57 -14.40
N ARG A 793 0.29 54.11 -14.41
CA ARG A 793 -0.23 55.02 -13.37
C ARG A 793 -1.59 54.53 -12.93
N VAL A 794 -1.78 54.39 -11.63
CA VAL A 794 -3.03 53.96 -10.99
C VAL A 794 -3.40 54.97 -9.91
N GLU A 795 -4.58 55.57 -10.04
CA GLU A 795 -5.15 56.49 -9.07
C GLU A 795 -6.28 55.77 -8.34
N LEU A 796 -6.16 55.66 -7.02
CA LEU A 796 -7.11 54.98 -6.15
C LEU A 796 -7.81 56.00 -5.25
N THR A 797 -9.13 56.00 -5.23
CA THR A 797 -9.94 56.82 -4.33
C THR A 797 -10.85 55.92 -3.50
N SER A 798 -10.78 56.05 -2.17
CA SER A 798 -11.65 55.33 -1.23
C SER A 798 -13.11 55.76 -1.41
N ALA A 799 -13.99 54.82 -1.82
CA ALA A 799 -15.41 55.07 -2.01
C ALA A 799 -16.21 54.59 -0.79
N GLY A 800 -16.31 55.44 0.24
CA GLY A 800 -17.32 55.31 1.30
C GLY A 800 -16.77 55.18 2.73
N GLY A 801 -16.86 56.27 3.49
CA GLY A 801 -16.71 56.31 4.95
C GLY A 801 -15.52 57.12 5.47
N PHE A 802 -15.75 57.99 6.46
CA PHE A 802 -14.73 58.76 7.21
C PHE A 802 -13.90 57.86 8.18
N GLY A 803 -13.59 56.63 7.78
CA GLY A 803 -12.80 55.67 8.56
C GLY A 803 -11.49 55.33 7.88
N GLU A 804 -10.47 55.03 8.66
CA GLU A 804 -9.17 54.55 8.17
C GLU A 804 -9.34 53.12 7.60
N ILE A 805 -8.71 52.84 6.46
CA ILE A 805 -8.66 51.49 5.89
C ILE A 805 -7.37 50.83 6.42
N PRO A 806 -7.45 49.86 7.35
CA PRO A 806 -6.30 49.40 8.14
C PRO A 806 -5.13 48.84 7.31
N ARG A 807 -5.40 48.37 6.09
CA ARG A 807 -4.41 48.05 5.05
C ARG A 807 -5.01 48.27 3.67
N TYR A 808 -4.32 48.99 2.78
CA TYR A 808 -4.71 48.97 1.37
C TYR A 808 -3.94 47.88 0.64
N ALA A 809 -4.68 47.12 -0.17
CA ALA A 809 -4.11 46.14 -1.08
C ALA A 809 -4.81 46.28 -2.44
N PHE A 810 -4.05 46.36 -3.51
CA PHE A 810 -4.58 46.28 -4.86
C PHE A 810 -3.60 45.53 -5.76
N SER A 811 -4.11 45.05 -6.89
CA SER A 811 -3.26 44.52 -7.96
C SER A 811 -3.64 45.16 -9.28
N LEU A 812 -2.63 45.44 -10.10
CA LEU A 812 -2.77 45.92 -11.47
C LEU A 812 -2.40 44.76 -12.39
N ARG A 813 -3.32 44.33 -13.25
CA ARG A 813 -3.13 43.20 -14.18
C ARG A 813 -3.95 43.36 -15.45
N PRO A 814 -3.64 42.62 -16.52
CA PRO A 814 -4.50 42.55 -17.68
C PRO A 814 -5.87 41.94 -17.36
N VAL A 815 -6.95 42.54 -17.84
CA VAL A 815 -8.32 42.04 -17.67
C VAL A 815 -8.56 40.85 -18.59
N SER A 816 -9.25 39.82 -18.09
CA SER A 816 -9.67 38.66 -18.85
C SER A 816 -11.12 38.31 -18.55
N ASP A 817 -11.93 38.12 -19.59
CA ASP A 817 -13.33 37.68 -19.47
C ASP A 817 -13.45 36.15 -19.42
N GLN A 818 -12.36 35.42 -19.67
CA GLN A 818 -12.32 33.96 -19.59
C GLN A 818 -11.95 33.55 -18.17
N LEU A 819 -12.96 33.17 -17.39
CA LEU A 819 -12.84 32.76 -15.98
C LEU A 819 -13.27 31.32 -15.71
N THR A 820 -13.76 30.62 -16.75
CA THR A 820 -14.25 29.24 -16.65
C THR A 820 -13.09 28.25 -16.71
N VAL A 821 -12.86 27.49 -15.65
CA VAL A 821 -11.72 26.59 -15.53
C VAL A 821 -12.10 25.17 -16.01
N PRO A 822 -11.48 24.62 -17.05
CA PRO A 822 -11.78 23.27 -17.51
C PRO A 822 -11.21 22.21 -16.55
N ALA A 823 -11.94 21.11 -16.36
CA ALA A 823 -11.57 20.03 -15.45
C ALA A 823 -12.03 18.64 -15.92
N LEU A 824 -11.36 17.61 -15.42
CA LEU A 824 -11.80 16.21 -15.47
C LEU A 824 -12.27 15.77 -14.09
N ALA A 825 -13.29 14.92 -14.05
CA ALA A 825 -13.83 14.40 -12.80
C ALA A 825 -13.78 12.87 -12.75
N THR A 826 -13.68 12.30 -11.54
CA THR A 826 -13.91 10.86 -11.33
C THR A 826 -15.40 10.52 -11.24
N PRO A 827 -15.83 9.26 -11.48
CA PRO A 827 -17.22 8.86 -11.31
C PRO A 827 -17.77 9.19 -9.91
N GLU A 828 -16.99 8.97 -8.85
CA GLU A 828 -17.41 9.32 -7.49
C GLU A 828 -17.61 10.83 -7.30
N ALA A 829 -16.76 11.67 -7.90
CA ALA A 829 -16.91 13.13 -7.83
C ALA A 829 -18.15 13.61 -8.60
N LEU A 830 -18.43 13.03 -9.77
CA LEU A 830 -19.66 13.32 -10.52
C LEU A 830 -20.92 12.92 -9.73
N ALA A 831 -20.87 11.75 -9.10
CA ALA A 831 -21.97 11.25 -8.27
C ALA A 831 -22.19 12.11 -7.01
N SER A 832 -21.13 12.55 -6.32
CA SER A 832 -21.22 13.37 -5.12
C SER A 832 -21.69 14.80 -5.42
N LEU A 833 -21.28 15.36 -6.56
CA LEU A 833 -21.72 16.67 -7.05
C LEU A 833 -23.08 16.63 -7.77
N HIS A 834 -23.66 15.44 -7.95
CA HIS A 834 -24.90 15.22 -8.71
C HIS A 834 -24.86 15.88 -10.10
N THR A 835 -23.76 15.67 -10.83
CA THR A 835 -23.49 16.32 -12.12
C THR A 835 -23.01 15.34 -13.18
N GLU A 836 -22.90 15.82 -14.42
CA GLU A 836 -22.51 15.05 -15.60
C GLU A 836 -21.41 15.77 -16.40
N VAL A 837 -20.75 15.04 -17.30
CA VAL A 837 -19.75 15.62 -18.22
C VAL A 837 -20.43 16.67 -19.11
N GLY A 838 -19.80 17.83 -19.24
CA GLY A 838 -20.31 19.01 -19.95
C GLY A 838 -20.92 20.09 -19.05
N ALA A 839 -21.17 19.79 -17.77
CA ALA A 839 -21.74 20.76 -16.84
C ALA A 839 -20.75 21.90 -16.50
N LYS A 840 -21.31 23.05 -16.11
CA LYS A 840 -20.58 24.17 -15.49
C LYS A 840 -21.09 24.36 -14.08
N LEU A 841 -20.19 24.45 -13.11
CA LEU A 841 -20.50 24.44 -11.69
C LEU A 841 -19.54 25.33 -10.93
N ALA A 842 -20.10 26.13 -10.02
CA ALA A 842 -19.36 27.05 -9.19
C ALA A 842 -18.93 26.31 -7.91
N ILE A 843 -17.64 26.01 -7.77
CA ILE A 843 -17.09 25.25 -6.63
C ILE A 843 -16.33 26.19 -5.69
N PRO A 844 -16.62 26.17 -4.37
CA PRO A 844 -15.83 26.92 -3.40
C PRO A 844 -14.48 26.23 -3.18
N LEU A 845 -13.40 26.78 -3.74
CA LEU A 845 -12.05 26.24 -3.59
C LEU A 845 -11.19 27.19 -2.73
N TRP A 846 -10.33 26.64 -1.87
CA TRP A 846 -9.38 27.39 -1.01
C TRP A 846 -10.00 28.52 -0.17
N GLY A 847 -11.21 28.32 0.35
CA GLY A 847 -11.81 29.19 1.38
C GLY A 847 -12.39 30.51 0.90
N SER A 848 -12.58 30.72 -0.41
CA SER A 848 -13.24 31.91 -0.96
C SER A 848 -13.80 31.72 -2.38
N SER A 849 -14.35 32.82 -2.94
CA SER A 849 -15.09 32.98 -4.21
C SER A 849 -15.23 31.72 -5.07
N ASN A 850 -16.48 31.33 -5.34
CA ASN A 850 -16.76 30.15 -6.17
C ASN A 850 -16.04 30.22 -7.52
N VAL A 851 -15.28 29.18 -7.83
CA VAL A 851 -14.58 29.00 -9.10
C VAL A 851 -15.54 28.32 -10.08
N ASP A 852 -15.78 28.93 -11.23
CA ASP A 852 -16.61 28.35 -12.29
C ASP A 852 -15.84 27.24 -13.01
N VAL A 853 -16.09 26.00 -12.65
CA VAL A 853 -15.46 24.82 -13.23
C VAL A 853 -16.33 24.22 -14.33
N HIS A 854 -15.74 23.91 -15.48
CA HIS A 854 -16.38 23.20 -16.58
C HIS A 854 -15.85 21.77 -16.70
N ILE A 855 -16.72 20.78 -16.51
CA ILE A 855 -16.32 19.37 -16.61
C ILE A 855 -16.25 18.97 -18.09
N VAL A 856 -15.03 18.86 -18.63
CA VAL A 856 -14.80 18.53 -20.05
C VAL A 856 -14.83 17.03 -20.30
N GLY A 857 -14.49 16.23 -19.29
CA GLY A 857 -14.36 14.78 -19.42
C GLY A 857 -14.31 14.05 -18.09
N GLN A 858 -14.12 12.73 -18.18
CA GLN A 858 -14.12 11.83 -17.04
C GLN A 858 -12.92 10.89 -17.08
N LEU A 859 -12.30 10.65 -15.92
CA LEU A 859 -11.26 9.64 -15.70
C LEU A 859 -11.75 8.62 -14.67
N THR A 860 -11.47 7.33 -14.84
CA THR A 860 -11.94 6.32 -13.88
C THR A 860 -11.32 6.50 -12.49
N ALA A 861 -10.04 6.83 -12.42
CA ALA A 861 -9.34 7.17 -11.19
C ALA A 861 -8.17 8.11 -11.50
N LEU A 862 -7.96 9.12 -10.66
CA LEU A 862 -6.83 10.05 -10.80
C LEU A 862 -5.66 9.54 -9.94
N PRO A 863 -4.41 9.53 -10.43
CA PRO A 863 -3.26 9.05 -9.65
C PRO A 863 -2.73 10.12 -8.69
N GLY A 864 -1.75 9.76 -7.85
CA GLY A 864 -1.07 10.67 -6.92
C GLY A 864 -1.63 10.62 -5.49
N GLY A 865 -2.21 9.50 -5.06
CA GLY A 865 -2.74 9.33 -3.70
C GLY A 865 -3.90 10.28 -3.38
N VAL A 866 -4.80 10.47 -4.35
CA VAL A 866 -6.02 11.28 -4.20
C VAL A 866 -7.18 10.44 -3.66
N ASP A 867 -8.21 11.10 -3.12
CA ASP A 867 -9.45 10.45 -2.73
C ASP A 867 -10.19 9.85 -3.97
N PRO A 868 -11.08 8.84 -3.79
CA PRO A 868 -11.88 8.29 -4.90
C PRO A 868 -12.69 9.35 -5.65
N ALA A 869 -13.27 10.30 -4.92
CA ALA A 869 -13.80 11.53 -5.50
C ALA A 869 -12.64 12.50 -5.76
N ALA A 870 -12.33 12.76 -7.02
CA ALA A 870 -11.29 13.71 -7.39
C ALA A 870 -11.64 14.55 -8.63
N LEU A 871 -11.12 15.77 -8.66
CA LEU A 871 -11.17 16.69 -9.79
C LEU A 871 -9.75 17.04 -10.21
N LEU A 872 -9.44 16.86 -11.50
CA LEU A 872 -8.22 17.35 -12.12
C LEU A 872 -8.54 18.65 -12.86
N VAL A 873 -7.95 19.75 -12.41
CA VAL A 873 -8.26 21.10 -12.88
C VAL A 873 -7.06 21.67 -13.64
N ASP A 874 -7.32 22.39 -14.72
CA ASP A 874 -6.25 23.05 -15.48
C ASP A 874 -5.64 24.22 -14.69
N MET A 875 -4.36 24.09 -14.33
CA MET A 875 -3.65 25.10 -13.53
C MET A 875 -3.54 26.46 -14.24
N PRO A 876 -3.17 26.57 -15.54
CA PRO A 876 -3.15 27.84 -16.26
C PRO A 876 -4.49 28.61 -16.19
N SER A 877 -5.60 27.92 -16.42
CA SER A 877 -6.94 28.52 -16.34
C SER A 877 -7.32 28.91 -14.92
N LEU A 878 -6.98 28.07 -13.93
CA LEU A 878 -7.22 28.36 -12.52
C LEU A 878 -6.40 29.55 -12.01
N SER A 879 -5.15 29.66 -12.46
CA SER A 879 -4.28 30.80 -12.16
C SER A 879 -4.87 32.11 -12.68
N THR A 880 -5.47 32.08 -13.88
CA THR A 880 -6.20 33.20 -14.47
C THR A 880 -7.37 33.58 -13.58
N HIS A 881 -8.18 32.60 -13.13
CA HIS A 881 -9.30 32.86 -12.22
C HIS A 881 -8.86 33.56 -10.91
N PHE A 882 -7.82 33.08 -10.22
CA PHE A 882 -7.30 33.74 -9.01
C PHE A 882 -6.74 35.13 -9.29
N GLN A 883 -6.01 35.26 -10.39
CA GLN A 883 -5.55 36.54 -10.90
C GLN A 883 -6.67 37.41 -11.47
N GLN A 884 -7.95 37.02 -11.44
CA GLN A 884 -9.07 37.91 -11.80
C GLN A 884 -10.01 38.16 -10.62
N SER A 885 -10.14 37.22 -9.68
CA SER A 885 -10.87 37.41 -8.43
C SER A 885 -10.12 38.28 -7.39
N GLY A 886 -8.79 38.43 -7.52
CA GLY A 886 -8.01 39.28 -6.61
C GLY A 886 -7.67 38.59 -5.29
N TRP A 887 -7.92 37.29 -5.23
CA TRP A 887 -7.58 36.46 -4.09
C TRP A 887 -6.09 36.13 -4.05
N ARG A 888 -5.54 35.95 -2.84
CA ARG A 888 -4.17 35.44 -2.68
C ARG A 888 -4.13 34.00 -3.19
N GLN A 889 -3.25 33.75 -4.15
CA GLN A 889 -3.01 32.43 -4.70
C GLN A 889 -2.51 31.44 -3.64
N PRO A 890 -2.89 30.16 -3.74
CA PRO A 890 -2.30 29.12 -2.91
C PRO A 890 -0.83 28.92 -3.26
N ASN A 891 -0.01 28.60 -2.26
CA ASN A 891 1.38 28.19 -2.50
C ASN A 891 1.42 26.85 -3.24
N ILE A 892 2.45 26.66 -4.07
CA ILE A 892 2.70 25.37 -4.73
C ILE A 892 2.85 24.30 -3.65
N THR A 893 2.05 23.24 -3.74
CA THR A 893 2.05 22.17 -2.72
C THR A 893 2.92 21.00 -3.15
N GLU A 894 3.02 20.74 -4.46
CA GLU A 894 3.70 19.56 -4.99
C GLU A 894 4.37 19.85 -6.34
N TRP A 895 5.40 19.07 -6.65
CA TRP A 895 6.06 19.02 -7.95
C TRP A 895 5.99 17.60 -8.51
N TRP A 896 5.48 17.47 -9.73
CA TRP A 896 5.35 16.21 -10.46
C TRP A 896 6.47 16.13 -11.48
N VAL A 897 7.38 15.18 -11.30
CA VAL A 897 8.66 15.14 -12.00
C VAL A 897 8.79 13.88 -12.84
N GLN A 898 9.22 14.08 -14.09
CA GLN A 898 9.59 13.03 -15.02
C GLN A 898 11.11 12.90 -15.09
N THR A 899 11.60 11.66 -15.04
CA THR A 899 13.03 11.35 -14.98
C THR A 899 13.46 10.44 -16.12
N ASP A 900 14.71 10.58 -16.56
CA ASP A 900 15.34 9.56 -17.41
C ASP A 900 15.39 8.22 -16.65
N PRO A 901 14.83 7.13 -17.21
CA PRO A 901 14.85 5.81 -16.59
C PRO A 901 16.23 5.34 -16.11
N ALA A 902 17.31 5.73 -16.81
CA ALA A 902 18.68 5.35 -16.48
C ALA A 902 19.25 6.11 -15.27
N ARG A 903 18.83 7.37 -15.06
CA ARG A 903 19.34 8.27 -14.01
C ARG A 903 18.35 8.54 -12.88
N HIS A 904 17.17 7.94 -12.93
CA HIS A 904 16.12 8.08 -11.94
C HIS A 904 16.58 7.89 -10.47
N ALA A 905 17.45 6.92 -10.19
CA ALA A 905 17.95 6.70 -8.83
C ALA A 905 18.86 7.85 -8.35
N GLU A 906 19.63 8.46 -9.27
CA GLU A 906 20.44 9.65 -8.96
C GLU A 906 19.53 10.85 -8.66
N ALA A 907 18.47 11.04 -9.44
CA ALA A 907 17.48 12.10 -9.24
C ALA A 907 16.81 12.00 -7.86
N ALA A 908 16.32 10.81 -7.50
CA ALA A 908 15.66 10.57 -6.20
C ALA A 908 16.61 10.83 -5.02
N THR A 909 17.86 10.35 -5.13
CA THR A 909 18.87 10.53 -4.08
C THR A 909 19.29 11.99 -3.94
N ALA A 910 19.34 12.75 -5.04
CA ALA A 910 19.68 14.17 -5.04
C ALA A 910 18.52 15.07 -4.56
N ALA A 911 17.25 14.63 -4.71
CA ALA A 911 16.09 15.34 -4.21
C ALA A 911 15.92 15.22 -2.68
N GLY A 912 16.30 14.07 -2.10
CA GLY A 912 16.12 13.79 -0.67
C GLY A 912 16.72 14.81 0.31
N PRO A 913 17.95 15.35 0.09
CA PRO A 913 18.55 16.36 0.96
C PRO A 913 17.95 17.77 0.85
N LEU A 914 17.02 18.01 -0.09
CA LEU A 914 16.44 19.35 -0.24
C LEU A 914 15.55 19.67 0.98
N PRO A 915 15.76 20.83 1.64
CA PRO A 915 15.00 21.17 2.84
C PRO A 915 13.51 21.33 2.51
N ASN A 916 12.67 20.96 3.46
CA ASN A 916 11.21 21.11 3.42
C ASN A 916 10.52 20.41 2.23
N LEU A 917 11.11 19.32 1.73
CA LEU A 917 10.63 18.60 0.56
C LEU A 917 10.55 17.09 0.85
N GLN A 918 9.33 16.55 0.88
CA GLN A 918 9.11 15.12 0.99
C GLN A 918 9.17 14.49 -0.40
N THR A 919 10.10 13.56 -0.60
CA THR A 919 10.25 12.84 -1.87
C THR A 919 9.42 11.56 -1.88
N VAL A 920 8.48 11.46 -2.81
CA VAL A 920 7.71 10.23 -3.10
C VAL A 920 8.24 9.62 -4.40
N ASP A 921 9.03 8.56 -4.28
CA ASP A 921 9.59 7.82 -5.41
C ASP A 921 8.76 6.58 -5.74
N ARG A 922 8.32 6.46 -7.00
CA ARG A 922 7.57 5.28 -7.47
C ARG A 922 8.36 3.97 -7.37
N LYS A 923 9.67 3.98 -7.64
CA LYS A 923 10.50 2.76 -7.57
C LYS A 923 10.72 2.35 -6.13
N ALA A 924 10.98 3.30 -5.24
CA ALA A 924 11.02 3.05 -3.80
C ALA A 924 9.68 2.50 -3.28
N LEU A 925 8.53 3.07 -3.70
CA LEU A 925 7.21 2.56 -3.36
C LEU A 925 6.98 1.13 -3.87
N ALA A 926 7.39 0.82 -5.10
CA ALA A 926 7.25 -0.52 -5.67
C ALA A 926 8.13 -1.55 -4.94
N VAL A 927 9.35 -1.16 -4.53
CA VAL A 927 10.23 -2.01 -3.71
C VAL A 927 9.61 -2.22 -2.32
N HIS A 928 9.13 -1.15 -1.67
CA HIS A 928 8.51 -1.24 -0.37
C HIS A 928 7.25 -2.12 -0.38
N ALA A 929 6.40 -1.98 -1.40
CA ALA A 929 5.24 -2.84 -1.61
C ALA A 929 5.63 -4.29 -1.94
N ALA A 930 6.78 -4.51 -2.61
CA ALA A 930 7.29 -5.85 -2.88
C ALA A 930 7.79 -6.55 -1.61
N ASP A 931 8.27 -5.79 -0.62
CA ASP A 931 8.78 -6.26 0.67
C ASP A 931 7.68 -6.34 1.75
N ASP A 932 6.46 -5.87 1.48
CA ASP A 932 5.31 -6.01 2.38
C ASP A 932 5.10 -7.49 2.78
N PRO A 933 5.21 -7.83 4.09
CA PRO A 933 5.10 -9.20 4.57
C PRO A 933 3.80 -9.89 4.17
N PHE A 934 2.67 -9.17 4.11
CA PHE A 934 1.37 -9.76 3.77
C PHE A 934 1.31 -10.17 2.30
N GLY A 935 1.66 -9.26 1.37
CA GLY A 935 1.68 -9.56 -0.06
C GLY A 935 2.76 -10.58 -0.46
N VAL A 936 3.93 -10.53 0.19
CA VAL A 936 4.93 -11.59 0.14
C VAL A 936 4.34 -12.94 0.58
N GLY A 937 3.66 -12.93 1.72
CA GLY A 937 3.01 -14.08 2.35
C GLY A 937 2.12 -14.84 1.39
N ALA A 938 1.14 -14.13 0.83
CA ALA A 938 0.18 -14.69 -0.11
C ALA A 938 0.88 -15.33 -1.34
N ARG A 939 1.90 -14.68 -1.90
CA ARG A 939 2.64 -15.20 -3.08
C ARG A 939 3.41 -16.47 -2.77
N ILE A 940 4.14 -16.52 -1.66
CA ILE A 940 4.90 -17.71 -1.26
C ILE A 940 3.96 -18.89 -0.98
N ALA A 941 2.82 -18.63 -0.33
CA ALA A 941 1.80 -19.64 -0.11
C ALA A 941 1.23 -20.23 -1.41
N LEU A 942 0.99 -19.40 -2.43
CA LEU A 942 0.61 -19.87 -3.77
C LEU A 942 1.73 -20.70 -4.42
N PHE A 943 3.00 -20.32 -4.27
CA PHE A 943 4.11 -21.16 -4.75
C PHE A 943 4.21 -22.50 -4.02
N ILE A 944 4.00 -22.52 -2.70
CA ILE A 944 3.92 -23.76 -1.91
C ILE A 944 2.77 -24.64 -2.44
N ALA A 945 1.61 -24.06 -2.74
CA ALA A 945 0.49 -24.80 -3.34
C ALA A 945 0.84 -25.35 -4.74
N ALA A 946 1.51 -24.58 -5.59
CA ALA A 946 1.97 -25.04 -6.90
C ALA A 946 2.97 -26.20 -6.79
N LEU A 947 3.99 -26.09 -5.91
CA LEU A 947 4.96 -27.15 -5.65
C LEU A 947 4.31 -28.39 -5.03
N GLY A 948 3.39 -28.19 -4.09
CA GLY A 948 2.58 -29.24 -3.50
C GLY A 948 1.75 -29.98 -4.55
N ALA A 949 1.19 -29.24 -5.50
CA ALA A 949 0.42 -29.82 -6.60
C ALA A 949 1.26 -30.70 -7.52
N ILE A 950 2.50 -30.28 -7.79
CA ILE A 950 3.49 -31.08 -8.52
C ILE A 950 3.83 -32.34 -7.71
N GLY A 951 4.14 -32.22 -6.42
CA GLY A 951 4.47 -33.35 -5.55
C GLY A 951 3.36 -34.41 -5.50
N LEU A 952 2.10 -33.99 -5.36
CA LEU A 952 0.94 -34.88 -5.37
C LEU A 952 0.69 -35.49 -6.76
N ALA A 953 0.90 -34.73 -7.84
CA ALA A 953 0.83 -35.24 -9.21
C ALA A 953 1.83 -36.37 -9.42
N LEU A 954 3.09 -36.18 -9.01
CA LEU A 954 4.17 -37.15 -9.16
C LEU A 954 3.82 -38.48 -8.47
N VAL A 955 3.29 -38.42 -7.25
CA VAL A 955 2.85 -39.62 -6.52
C VAL A 955 1.72 -40.33 -7.28
N GLY A 956 0.71 -39.60 -7.74
CA GLY A 956 -0.41 -40.21 -8.44
C GLY A 956 -0.07 -40.74 -9.83
N VAL A 957 0.79 -40.05 -10.59
CA VAL A 957 1.35 -40.52 -11.87
C VAL A 957 2.14 -41.81 -11.66
N ALA A 958 3.01 -41.86 -10.65
CA ALA A 958 3.79 -43.06 -10.34
C ALA A 958 2.87 -44.26 -10.00
N VAL A 959 1.78 -44.00 -9.28
CA VAL A 959 0.77 -45.03 -8.98
C VAL A 959 0.00 -45.47 -10.21
N ASP A 960 -0.45 -44.53 -11.02
CA ASP A 960 -1.21 -44.82 -12.23
C ASP A 960 -0.40 -45.68 -13.19
N VAL A 961 0.82 -45.26 -13.50
CA VAL A 961 1.75 -46.00 -14.35
C VAL A 961 1.92 -47.44 -13.84
N ARG A 962 2.06 -47.63 -12.51
CA ARG A 962 2.16 -48.96 -11.90
C ARG A 962 0.86 -49.76 -11.97
N ALA A 963 -0.29 -49.12 -11.76
CA ALA A 963 -1.61 -49.75 -11.80
C ALA A 963 -1.98 -50.18 -13.23
N THR A 964 -1.75 -49.29 -14.19
CA THR A 964 -1.97 -49.51 -15.63
C THR A 964 -1.08 -50.63 -16.15
N ALA A 965 0.20 -50.67 -15.75
CA ALA A 965 1.09 -51.79 -16.07
C ALA A 965 0.51 -53.13 -15.60
N ARG A 966 0.05 -53.23 -14.34
CA ARG A 966 -0.49 -54.47 -13.76
C ARG A 966 -1.75 -54.95 -14.46
N ARG A 967 -2.68 -54.03 -14.77
CA ARG A 967 -3.95 -54.36 -15.45
C ARG A 967 -3.70 -54.88 -16.86
N ARG A 968 -2.71 -54.30 -17.56
CA ARG A 968 -2.46 -54.59 -18.98
C ARG A 968 -1.55 -55.77 -19.23
N VAL A 969 -0.77 -56.24 -18.25
CA VAL A 969 0.09 -57.42 -18.43
C VAL A 969 -0.71 -58.62 -18.94
N ALA A 970 -1.94 -58.85 -18.46
CA ALA A 970 -2.78 -59.96 -18.91
C ALA A 970 -3.28 -59.80 -20.36
N GLU A 971 -3.79 -58.62 -20.72
CA GLU A 971 -4.29 -58.33 -22.08
C GLU A 971 -3.16 -58.33 -23.11
N LEU A 972 -2.02 -57.77 -22.73
CA LEU A 972 -0.83 -57.70 -23.58
C LEU A 972 -0.11 -59.04 -23.68
N ALA A 973 -0.22 -59.91 -22.67
CA ALA A 973 0.22 -61.29 -22.78
C ALA A 973 -0.59 -62.05 -23.84
N VAL A 974 -1.92 -61.83 -23.90
CA VAL A 974 -2.78 -62.41 -24.94
C VAL A 974 -2.42 -61.86 -26.33
N LEU A 975 -2.24 -60.55 -26.48
CA LEU A 975 -1.83 -59.95 -27.75
C LEU A 975 -0.43 -60.39 -28.20
N ASN A 976 0.51 -60.57 -27.27
CA ASN A 976 1.83 -61.13 -27.54
C ASN A 976 1.74 -62.61 -27.95
N THR A 977 0.85 -63.41 -27.35
CA THR A 977 0.60 -64.80 -27.82
C THR A 977 -0.06 -64.86 -29.19
N LEU A 978 -0.78 -63.81 -29.60
CA LEU A 978 -1.36 -63.68 -30.94
C LEU A 978 -0.38 -63.09 -31.98
N GLY A 979 0.90 -62.88 -31.62
CA GLY A 979 1.97 -62.48 -32.53
C GLY A 979 2.34 -61.00 -32.53
N ALA A 980 1.76 -60.17 -31.66
CA ALA A 980 2.12 -58.75 -31.60
C ALA A 980 3.51 -58.56 -30.95
N PRO A 981 4.47 -57.86 -31.60
CA PRO A 981 5.80 -57.69 -31.04
C PRO A 981 5.77 -56.73 -29.83
N PRO A 982 6.64 -56.95 -28.81
CA PRO A 982 6.67 -56.13 -27.60
C PRO A 982 6.97 -54.64 -27.87
N SER A 983 7.65 -54.31 -28.96
CA SER A 983 7.91 -52.93 -29.40
C SER A 983 6.65 -52.20 -29.88
N LEU A 984 5.72 -52.91 -30.54
CA LEU A 984 4.44 -52.36 -30.98
C LEU A 984 3.52 -52.11 -29.78
N LEU A 985 3.50 -53.05 -28.82
CA LEU A 985 2.74 -52.91 -27.58
C LEU A 985 3.28 -51.77 -26.70
N ALA A 986 4.61 -51.60 -26.64
CA ALA A 986 5.26 -50.48 -25.97
C ALA A 986 4.93 -49.13 -26.63
N ARG A 987 4.98 -49.04 -27.96
CA ARG A 987 4.59 -47.82 -28.70
C ARG A 987 3.12 -47.46 -28.51
N ALA A 988 2.22 -48.44 -28.53
CA ALA A 988 0.80 -48.21 -28.29
C ALA A 988 0.54 -47.64 -26.89
N LEU A 989 1.22 -48.17 -25.87
CA LEU A 989 1.16 -47.63 -24.51
C LEU A 989 1.71 -46.20 -24.42
N MET A 990 2.84 -45.92 -25.06
CA MET A 990 3.40 -44.57 -25.06
C MET A 990 2.48 -43.54 -25.73
N ILE A 991 1.87 -43.90 -26.87
CA ILE A 991 0.91 -43.03 -27.57
C ILE A 991 -0.32 -42.77 -26.71
N GLU A 992 -0.85 -43.80 -26.06
CA GLU A 992 -2.01 -43.65 -25.18
C GLU A 992 -1.69 -42.76 -23.97
N GLN A 993 -0.57 -43.01 -23.29
CA GLN A 993 -0.15 -42.20 -22.14
C GLN A 993 0.15 -40.75 -22.55
N ALA A 994 0.76 -40.54 -23.72
CA ALA A 994 0.98 -39.19 -24.27
C ALA A 994 -0.33 -38.48 -24.57
N PHE A 995 -1.30 -39.17 -25.16
CA PHE A 995 -2.61 -38.59 -25.44
C PHE A 995 -3.36 -38.23 -24.15
N LEU A 996 -3.44 -39.15 -23.19
CA LEU A 996 -4.12 -38.93 -21.91
C LEU A 996 -3.43 -37.85 -21.06
N ALA A 997 -2.11 -37.87 -20.97
CA ALA A 997 -1.35 -36.88 -20.23
C ALA A 997 -1.42 -35.50 -20.90
N GLY A 998 -1.23 -35.43 -22.22
CA GLY A 998 -1.32 -34.18 -22.99
C GLY A 998 -2.71 -33.54 -22.88
N LEU A 999 -3.76 -34.35 -22.94
CA LEU A 999 -5.13 -33.88 -22.69
C LEU A 999 -5.31 -33.38 -21.26
N GLY A 1000 -4.83 -34.11 -20.25
CA GLY A 1000 -4.90 -33.67 -18.86
C GLY A 1000 -4.20 -32.33 -18.64
N VAL A 1001 -3.00 -32.16 -19.21
CA VAL A 1001 -2.27 -30.88 -19.18
C VAL A 1001 -3.04 -29.77 -19.90
N ALA A 1002 -3.55 -30.01 -21.10
CA ALA A 1002 -4.31 -29.02 -21.85
C ALA A 1002 -5.57 -28.57 -21.12
N VAL A 1003 -6.34 -29.52 -20.57
CA VAL A 1003 -7.51 -29.25 -19.74
C VAL A 1003 -7.12 -28.46 -18.50
N GLY A 1004 -6.06 -28.87 -17.82
CA GLY A 1004 -5.58 -28.19 -16.62
C GLY A 1004 -5.18 -26.74 -16.88
N LEU A 1005 -4.45 -26.47 -17.97
CA LEU A 1005 -4.07 -25.12 -18.38
C LEU A 1005 -5.29 -24.25 -18.66
N VAL A 1006 -6.24 -24.75 -19.46
CA VAL A 1006 -7.46 -23.99 -19.81
C VAL A 1006 -8.30 -23.70 -18.57
N VAL A 1007 -8.54 -24.69 -17.71
CA VAL A 1007 -9.32 -24.51 -16.48
C VAL A 1007 -8.61 -23.55 -15.52
N GLY A 1008 -7.29 -23.72 -15.32
CA GLY A 1008 -6.50 -22.85 -14.45
C GLY A 1008 -6.51 -21.40 -14.91
N LEU A 1009 -6.32 -21.13 -16.22
CA LEU A 1009 -6.37 -19.79 -16.80
C LEU A 1009 -7.76 -19.17 -16.74
N LEU A 1010 -8.81 -19.95 -17.03
CA LEU A 1010 -10.19 -19.48 -16.97
C LEU A 1010 -10.54 -19.04 -15.55
N VAL A 1011 -10.28 -19.90 -14.56
CA VAL A 1011 -10.56 -19.58 -13.15
C VAL A 1011 -9.72 -18.40 -12.70
N ALA A 1012 -8.43 -18.35 -13.05
CA ALA A 1012 -7.56 -17.22 -12.71
C ALA A 1012 -8.08 -15.88 -13.25
N ARG A 1013 -8.58 -15.87 -14.49
CA ARG A 1013 -9.12 -14.66 -15.12
C ARG A 1013 -10.45 -14.21 -14.50
N THR A 1014 -11.28 -15.14 -14.02
CA THR A 1014 -12.58 -14.81 -13.45
C THR A 1014 -12.53 -14.52 -11.95
N THR A 1015 -11.60 -15.13 -11.20
CA THR A 1015 -11.48 -14.93 -9.74
C THR A 1015 -10.30 -14.05 -9.35
N GLY A 1016 -9.25 -13.94 -10.16
CA GLY A 1016 -8.02 -13.22 -9.81
C GLY A 1016 -8.23 -11.76 -9.41
N PRO A 1017 -8.90 -10.93 -10.23
CA PRO A 1017 -9.19 -9.54 -9.89
C PRO A 1017 -10.03 -9.35 -8.63
N LEU A 1018 -10.81 -10.36 -8.24
CA LEU A 1018 -11.76 -10.31 -7.12
C LEU A 1018 -11.15 -10.79 -5.79
N VAL A 1019 -10.08 -11.57 -5.85
CA VAL A 1019 -9.45 -12.19 -4.67
C VAL A 1019 -8.26 -11.35 -4.18
N ILE A 1020 -7.68 -10.50 -5.02
CA ILE A 1020 -6.55 -9.64 -4.62
C ILE A 1020 -7.07 -8.44 -3.86
N LEU A 1021 -6.70 -8.34 -2.59
CA LEU A 1021 -7.05 -7.25 -1.70
C LEU A 1021 -5.80 -6.45 -1.29
N THR A 1022 -6.02 -5.22 -0.86
CA THR A 1022 -5.02 -4.43 -0.14
C THR A 1022 -4.94 -4.87 1.34
N PRO A 1023 -3.90 -4.47 2.08
CA PRO A 1023 -3.83 -4.68 3.53
C PRO A 1023 -5.03 -4.10 4.30
N SER A 1024 -5.71 -3.08 3.75
CA SER A 1024 -6.91 -2.47 4.34
C SER A 1024 -8.21 -3.19 4.02
N ALA A 1025 -8.15 -4.45 3.54
CA ALA A 1025 -9.31 -5.24 3.12
C ALA A 1025 -10.14 -4.59 2.00
N SER A 1026 -9.57 -3.62 1.29
CA SER A 1026 -10.20 -2.94 0.15
C SER A 1026 -9.69 -3.50 -1.16
N ARG A 1027 -10.39 -3.19 -2.25
CA ARG A 1027 -9.88 -3.49 -3.59
C ARG A 1027 -8.67 -2.60 -3.89
N PRO A 1028 -7.65 -3.15 -4.56
CA PRO A 1028 -6.53 -2.33 -5.00
C PRO A 1028 -7.02 -1.27 -5.98
N VAL A 1029 -6.51 -0.05 -5.81
CA VAL A 1029 -6.71 1.04 -6.75
C VAL A 1029 -5.35 1.30 -7.41
N PRO A 1030 -5.20 1.01 -8.71
CA PRO A 1030 -6.23 0.58 -9.66
C PRO A 1030 -6.55 -0.93 -9.58
N PRO A 1031 -7.72 -1.38 -10.08
CA PRO A 1031 -8.14 -2.78 -10.00
C PRO A 1031 -7.10 -3.75 -10.55
N ALA A 1032 -6.93 -4.91 -9.91
CA ALA A 1032 -5.91 -5.88 -10.33
C ALA A 1032 -6.25 -6.49 -11.72
N LEU A 1033 -5.33 -6.37 -12.68
CA LEU A 1033 -5.45 -6.99 -13.99
C LEU A 1033 -4.78 -8.35 -14.01
N THR A 1034 -5.49 -9.40 -14.45
CA THR A 1034 -4.94 -10.76 -14.49
C THR A 1034 -3.70 -10.83 -15.39
N THR A 1035 -2.54 -11.09 -14.79
CA THR A 1035 -1.28 -11.32 -15.50
C THR A 1035 -0.85 -12.78 -15.36
N THR A 1036 -0.31 -13.33 -16.44
CA THR A 1036 0.17 -14.72 -16.49
C THR A 1036 1.65 -14.71 -16.80
N ASP A 1037 2.47 -15.20 -15.88
CA ASP A 1037 3.85 -15.52 -16.17
C ASP A 1037 3.91 -16.87 -16.90
N TRP A 1038 4.07 -16.79 -18.23
CA TRP A 1038 4.03 -17.96 -19.11
C TRP A 1038 5.16 -18.95 -18.84
N LEU A 1039 6.32 -18.46 -18.40
CA LEU A 1039 7.51 -19.30 -18.21
C LEU A 1039 7.29 -20.37 -17.12
N PRO A 1040 6.91 -20.04 -15.87
CA PRO A 1040 6.64 -21.05 -14.86
C PRO A 1040 5.38 -21.87 -15.17
N VAL A 1041 4.33 -21.28 -15.75
CA VAL A 1041 3.09 -22.01 -16.10
C VAL A 1041 3.35 -23.10 -17.14
N LEU A 1042 4.00 -22.76 -18.26
CA LEU A 1042 4.35 -23.74 -19.29
C LEU A 1042 5.45 -24.68 -18.81
N GLY A 1043 6.38 -24.18 -17.98
CA GLY A 1043 7.43 -24.97 -17.36
C GLY A 1043 6.89 -26.11 -16.48
N THR A 1044 5.94 -25.84 -15.58
CA THR A 1044 5.34 -26.90 -14.73
C THR A 1044 4.48 -27.86 -15.53
N ALA A 1045 3.70 -27.36 -16.49
CA ALA A 1045 2.90 -28.18 -17.41
C ALA A 1045 3.79 -29.14 -18.22
N ALA A 1046 4.88 -28.64 -18.81
CA ALA A 1046 5.83 -29.43 -19.56
C ALA A 1046 6.59 -30.43 -18.68
N ALA A 1047 6.99 -30.04 -17.48
CA ALA A 1047 7.66 -30.92 -16.52
C ALA A 1047 6.76 -32.10 -16.10
N LEU A 1048 5.50 -31.85 -15.75
CA LEU A 1048 4.55 -32.90 -15.38
C LEU A 1048 4.23 -33.84 -16.55
N LEU A 1049 4.12 -33.31 -17.76
CA LEU A 1049 3.97 -34.11 -18.98
C LEU A 1049 5.20 -34.99 -19.20
N ALA A 1050 6.40 -34.40 -19.15
CA ALA A 1050 7.66 -35.11 -19.35
C ALA A 1050 7.86 -36.22 -18.32
N VAL A 1051 7.61 -35.98 -17.04
CA VAL A 1051 7.75 -37.00 -16.00
C VAL A 1051 6.76 -38.15 -16.22
N THR A 1052 5.52 -37.83 -16.62
CA THR A 1052 4.51 -38.84 -16.94
C THR A 1052 4.96 -39.73 -18.10
N LEU A 1053 5.49 -39.13 -19.16
CA LEU A 1053 6.03 -39.84 -20.33
C LEU A 1053 7.27 -40.68 -19.98
N VAL A 1054 8.20 -40.15 -19.17
CA VAL A 1054 9.39 -40.88 -18.72
C VAL A 1054 8.99 -42.10 -17.90
N MET A 1055 8.06 -41.95 -16.96
CA MET A 1055 7.56 -43.05 -16.14
C MET A 1055 6.84 -44.11 -16.97
N ALA A 1056 6.00 -43.68 -17.94
CA ALA A 1056 5.38 -44.58 -18.90
C ALA A 1056 6.43 -45.33 -19.74
N GLY A 1057 7.48 -44.64 -20.19
CA GLY A 1057 8.59 -45.23 -20.94
C GLY A 1057 9.36 -46.28 -20.15
N LEU A 1058 9.67 -46.02 -18.87
CA LEU A 1058 10.32 -46.99 -17.96
C LEU A 1058 9.48 -48.26 -17.76
N VAL A 1059 8.15 -48.13 -17.72
CA VAL A 1059 7.27 -49.29 -17.71
C VAL A 1059 7.28 -50.02 -19.04
N ALA A 1060 7.27 -49.29 -20.15
CA ALA A 1060 7.31 -49.85 -21.50
C ALA A 1060 8.62 -50.62 -21.78
N THR A 1061 9.76 -50.20 -21.23
CA THR A 1061 11.04 -50.93 -21.37
C THR A 1061 11.08 -52.21 -20.53
N THR A 1062 10.50 -52.20 -19.33
CA THR A 1062 10.42 -53.38 -18.44
C THR A 1062 9.34 -54.39 -18.84
N MET A 1063 8.58 -54.08 -19.91
CA MET A 1063 7.45 -54.86 -20.40
C MET A 1063 7.83 -56.25 -20.89
N ARG A 1064 8.96 -56.38 -21.59
CA ARG A 1064 9.41 -57.64 -22.21
C ARG A 1064 9.63 -58.74 -21.16
N GLN A 1065 10.25 -58.39 -20.04
CA GLN A 1065 10.50 -59.32 -18.92
C GLN A 1065 9.21 -59.72 -18.20
N ARG A 1066 8.27 -58.79 -18.04
CA ARG A 1066 6.98 -59.05 -17.37
C ARG A 1066 6.05 -59.92 -18.22
N LEU A 1067 6.05 -59.73 -19.54
CA LEU A 1067 5.28 -60.56 -20.47
C LEU A 1067 5.78 -62.00 -20.48
N ALA A 1068 7.11 -62.21 -20.52
CA ALA A 1068 7.71 -63.55 -20.43
C ALA A 1068 7.36 -64.26 -19.12
N ALA A 1069 7.45 -63.56 -17.98
CA ALA A 1069 7.07 -64.11 -16.68
C ALA A 1069 5.56 -64.42 -16.55
N ALA A 1070 4.70 -63.62 -17.18
CA ALA A 1070 3.26 -63.86 -17.19
C ALA A 1070 2.87 -65.07 -18.06
N GLN A 1071 3.51 -65.24 -19.22
CA GLN A 1071 3.30 -66.40 -20.09
C GLN A 1071 3.69 -67.72 -19.39
N LEU A 1072 4.81 -67.73 -18.65
CA LEU A 1072 5.23 -68.89 -17.85
C LEU A 1072 4.24 -69.26 -16.75
N ARG A 1073 3.57 -68.28 -16.13
CA ARG A 1073 2.53 -68.54 -15.13
C ARG A 1073 1.22 -69.06 -15.72
N ILE A 1074 0.80 -68.50 -16.86
CA ILE A 1074 -0.40 -68.98 -17.58
C ILE A 1074 -0.20 -70.40 -18.10
N GLY A 1075 1.04 -70.77 -18.44
CA GLY A 1075 1.40 -72.15 -18.82
C GLY A 1075 1.46 -73.14 -17.65
N ALA A 1076 1.56 -72.68 -16.39
CA ALA A 1076 1.64 -73.53 -15.20
C ALA A 1076 0.28 -73.82 -14.54
N ASP A 1077 -0.78 -73.08 -14.91
CA ASP A 1077 -2.17 -73.31 -14.49
C ASP A 1077 -2.93 -74.25 -15.47
N ARG A 1078 -2.23 -74.84 -16.44
CA ARG A 1078 -2.68 -76.00 -17.23
C ARG A 1078 -1.97 -77.24 -16.74
#